data_AF-A0A7V6CN35-F1
#
_entry.id   AF-A0A7V6CN35-F1
#
_cell.length_a   1.000
_cell.length_b   1.000
_cell.length_c   1.000
_cell.angle_alpha   90.00
_cell.angle_beta   90.00
_cell.angle_gamma   90.00
#
_symmetry.space_group_name_H-M   'P 1'
#
loop_
_entity.id
_entity.type
_entity.pdbx_description
1 polymer ?
#
loop_
_entity_poly.entity_id
_entity_poly.type
_entity_poly.pdbx_seq_one_letter_code
_entity_poly.pdbx_strand_id
1 'polypeptide(L)'
;MRKLVVLFFLFLIINGKEYYHLVKIKNVSFEKILDFDKKGFVINSYENGNLVCEVPIGKEKEISQMGYAYEILIPNVTLYYEKNFADARYNTYQEFLDTLHILAINFPHITKLETIGNTVQNRPMVVLKITDNPDSEEYEPEILIEGATHGDEKIGAEAAFGIIRYLVLNYGVDPLVTAIVNNREIWISPVVNPDGHVSNSRYNANGVDLNRDYGYAWDTGWGSPDAFSQPETRAFRNLSARGHFSHWTSYHAGTLCISCPWSYSPFPIPDSSLVIGTFAREYSNFTRYPYGQGYHVMYEIHGCSKDYAYGVYGAISWSTEICNIKTPPADSIEPITNRELSAMMNLIRKIRIGIEGVIKDSITNQPIKALIFVDNFWPVSSDSVDGYFMRPLLAGNHTLKIIAPGYQTKIIPNINSPADTALFLEIKLLPEENPQYFGFSTVMLRHRDNNIISTFSHLALGYPDNQRISLGINGWIVLDMEKLIFNRPGIDFIVYENDNDPEGYYVYCAQNWNGPFYLCGCDTGTAGFDLSNCGLNWARYIKIVDDGDGSSSPTAGFDLDAISASSSMGPIITLTSLAIVDSPPNGNGNGRAEPNEYVNILFRLRNMGNETAESLYTILRTNDTFVTIIDSITFVGNLEPNQETNFLDPLIFISPNTPPRWESNFKLIMVGLNYLDSLNFTVRTGGGTATCPLPDNQYIYWAYDNSCSTYTECPRYEWIELRNVGRRLPITADDQTIRIPWPFPFYYYGIRYFDSLSICSNGWLTPYRTTSTVYNNQPLPDPTSTNPNAMICPNWDDLYPPYGNGIWFLYDSLNHRLIIEWDSVHYFSPNTQWEKFQIIIYDTTVAGPNNYNKIVFQYKTANYFQSSTIGIEDHTNTIGINYPANGIIRERAIRFTNIWPHVSLFDVAKNKKKNSYPTIIFSFDKLNLKDKKEKVIFFVNGLKVNDWERLPKGVYFIYDKKLKKGLKVIKIR
;
A
#
# COMPACT_ATOMS: atom_id res chain seq x y z
N MET A 1 -15.85 2.97 33.26
CA MET A 1 -15.59 2.41 31.92
C MET A 1 -14.57 1.28 31.90
N ARG A 2 -13.44 1.29 32.65
CA ARG A 2 -12.51 0.14 32.73
C ARG A 2 -13.16 -1.21 33.09
N LYS A 3 -14.10 -1.28 34.04
CA LYS A 3 -14.86 -2.53 34.31
C LYS A 3 -15.76 -2.98 33.16
N LEU A 4 -16.24 -2.05 32.33
CA LEU A 4 -17.06 -2.35 31.15
C LEU A 4 -16.20 -2.72 29.92
N VAL A 5 -15.03 -2.10 29.76
CA VAL A 5 -14.04 -2.41 28.72
C VAL A 5 -13.36 -3.75 29.00
N VAL A 6 -13.09 -4.08 30.27
CA VAL A 6 -12.65 -5.42 30.69
C VAL A 6 -13.77 -6.46 30.47
N LEU A 7 -15.04 -6.11 30.70
CA LEU A 7 -16.18 -6.97 30.35
C LEU A 7 -16.41 -7.11 28.83
N PHE A 8 -16.06 -6.10 28.04
CA PHE A 8 -16.17 -6.11 26.57
C PHE A 8 -15.03 -6.92 25.94
N PHE A 9 -13.82 -6.85 26.52
CA PHE A 9 -12.74 -7.81 26.27
C PHE A 9 -13.20 -9.24 26.57
N LEU A 10 -13.86 -9.49 27.71
CA LEU A 10 -14.45 -10.79 28.04
C LEU A 10 -15.50 -11.28 27.03
N PHE A 11 -16.20 -10.37 26.33
CA PHE A 11 -17.23 -10.74 25.34
C PHE A 11 -16.64 -11.04 23.94
N LEU A 12 -15.52 -10.39 23.57
CA LEU A 12 -14.80 -10.63 22.32
C LEU A 12 -13.85 -11.86 22.35
N ILE A 13 -13.61 -12.44 23.53
CA ILE A 13 -12.57 -13.48 23.75
C ILE A 13 -13.11 -14.94 23.72
N ILE A 14 -14.39 -15.17 23.42
CA ILE A 14 -14.95 -16.55 23.46
C ILE A 14 -14.66 -17.39 22.21
N ASN A 15 -14.05 -16.83 21.15
CA ASN A 15 -13.69 -17.58 19.95
C ASN A 15 -12.17 -17.56 19.66
N GLY A 16 -11.43 -18.49 20.29
CA GLY A 16 -10.29 -19.17 19.64
C GLY A 16 -8.90 -18.51 19.61
N LYS A 17 -8.49 -17.70 20.60
CA LYS A 17 -7.09 -17.20 20.66
C LYS A 17 -6.15 -18.12 21.48
N GLU A 18 -4.94 -18.35 20.97
CA GLU A 18 -3.82 -18.96 21.70
C GLU A 18 -3.21 -17.95 22.69
N TYR A 19 -3.01 -18.34 23.95
CA TYR A 19 -2.33 -17.53 24.97
C TYR A 19 -0.85 -17.88 25.04
N TYR A 20 0.01 -16.99 25.56
CA TYR A 20 1.46 -17.20 25.61
C TYR A 20 2.05 -17.06 27.03
N HIS A 21 3.13 -17.79 27.32
CA HIS A 21 4.05 -17.62 28.44
C HIS A 21 5.29 -16.84 27.99
N LEU A 22 5.82 -15.90 28.78
CA LEU A 22 7.17 -15.38 28.55
C LEU A 22 8.16 -16.32 29.22
N VAL A 23 9.09 -16.87 28.45
CA VAL A 23 9.99 -17.96 28.88
C VAL A 23 11.44 -17.58 28.64
N LYS A 24 12.31 -17.85 29.62
CA LYS A 24 13.77 -17.77 29.48
C LYS A 24 14.35 -19.17 29.28
N ILE A 25 14.99 -19.39 28.15
CA ILE A 25 15.67 -20.62 27.74
C ILE A 25 17.18 -20.42 27.91
N LYS A 26 17.84 -21.33 28.64
CA LYS A 26 19.26 -21.20 29.01
C LYS A 26 20.15 -22.02 28.07
N ASN A 27 21.38 -21.55 27.87
CA ASN A 27 22.43 -22.19 27.06
C ASN A 27 22.06 -22.41 25.58
N VAL A 28 21.30 -21.50 24.99
CA VAL A 28 21.02 -21.50 23.55
C VAL A 28 22.22 -20.90 22.82
N SER A 29 22.74 -21.58 21.81
CA SER A 29 23.76 -21.02 20.91
C SER A 29 23.09 -20.12 19.86
N PHE A 30 23.74 -19.03 19.46
CA PHE A 30 23.18 -18.03 18.53
C PHE A 30 22.60 -18.64 17.23
N GLU A 31 23.29 -19.63 16.64
CA GLU A 31 22.86 -20.32 15.41
C GLU A 31 21.54 -21.11 15.55
N LYS A 32 21.12 -21.39 16.80
CA LYS A 32 19.93 -22.18 17.13
C LYS A 32 18.68 -21.35 17.40
N ILE A 33 18.79 -20.01 17.46
CA ILE A 33 17.66 -19.12 17.75
C ILE A 33 16.53 -19.29 16.71
N LEU A 34 16.89 -19.39 15.43
CA LEU A 34 15.92 -19.55 14.32
C LEU A 34 15.15 -20.88 14.37
N ASP A 35 15.64 -21.89 15.09
CA ASP A 35 14.92 -23.16 15.25
C ASP A 35 13.71 -22.99 16.21
N PHE A 36 13.76 -22.03 17.13
CA PHE A 36 12.65 -21.68 18.04
C PHE A 36 11.60 -20.79 17.35
N ASP A 37 12.04 -19.86 16.52
CA ASP A 37 11.14 -19.03 15.69
C ASP A 37 10.30 -19.87 14.72
N LYS A 38 10.94 -20.83 14.03
CA LYS A 38 10.25 -21.82 13.16
C LYS A 38 9.22 -22.68 13.89
N LYS A 39 9.30 -22.76 15.22
CA LYS A 39 8.35 -23.48 16.07
C LYS A 39 7.17 -22.61 16.52
N GLY A 40 7.14 -21.35 16.10
CA GLY A 40 6.13 -20.36 16.48
C GLY A 40 6.37 -19.75 17.86
N PHE A 41 7.62 -19.71 18.33
CA PHE A 41 7.99 -18.98 19.55
C PHE A 41 8.51 -17.60 19.16
N VAL A 42 7.96 -16.55 19.77
CA VAL A 42 8.32 -15.16 19.45
C VAL A 42 9.57 -14.81 20.23
N ILE A 43 10.65 -14.40 19.56
CA ILE A 43 11.92 -14.11 20.23
C ILE A 43 11.94 -12.65 20.73
N ASN A 44 12.04 -12.44 22.04
CA ASN A 44 12.04 -11.10 22.65
C ASN A 44 13.47 -10.58 22.88
N SER A 45 14.39 -11.43 23.36
CA SER A 45 15.80 -11.03 23.54
C SER A 45 16.76 -12.22 23.62
N TYR A 46 18.04 -11.99 23.36
CA TYR A 46 19.11 -12.99 23.52
C TYR A 46 20.38 -12.36 24.08
N GLU A 47 20.84 -12.82 25.25
CA GLU A 47 22.06 -12.31 25.89
C GLU A 47 22.79 -13.42 26.67
N ASN A 48 24.11 -13.53 26.47
CA ASN A 48 24.99 -14.48 27.18
C ASN A 48 24.47 -15.93 27.19
N GLY A 49 23.94 -16.39 26.04
CA GLY A 49 23.39 -17.75 25.90
C GLY A 49 21.99 -17.93 26.50
N ASN A 50 21.34 -16.87 26.99
CA ASN A 50 19.95 -16.90 27.44
C ASN A 50 19.05 -16.30 26.36
N LEU A 51 18.07 -17.08 25.91
CA LEU A 51 17.04 -16.65 24.97
C LEU A 51 15.75 -16.39 25.75
N VAL A 52 15.16 -15.20 25.63
CA VAL A 52 13.83 -14.89 26.18
C VAL A 52 12.85 -14.84 25.02
N CYS A 53 11.77 -15.61 25.10
CA CYS A 53 10.79 -15.74 24.03
C CYS A 53 9.38 -15.99 24.58
N GLU A 54 8.35 -15.55 23.86
CA GLU A 54 6.96 -15.90 24.13
C GLU A 54 6.60 -17.24 23.50
N VAL A 55 5.95 -18.10 24.28
CA VAL A 55 5.69 -19.50 23.94
C VAL A 55 4.20 -19.79 24.14
N PRO A 56 3.47 -20.33 23.15
CA PRO A 56 2.07 -20.70 23.33
C PRO A 56 1.87 -21.59 24.55
N ILE A 57 0.88 -21.28 25.39
CA ILE A 57 0.56 -22.05 26.60
C ILE A 57 0.26 -23.50 26.19
N GLY A 58 1.05 -24.44 26.72
CA GLY A 58 1.00 -25.87 26.39
C GLY A 58 2.16 -26.34 25.48
N LYS A 59 2.85 -25.42 24.78
CA LYS A 59 4.01 -25.74 23.92
C LYS A 59 5.37 -25.60 24.61
N GLU A 60 5.43 -25.12 25.85
CA GLU A 60 6.68 -25.02 26.62
C GLU A 60 7.40 -26.37 26.81
N LYS A 61 6.64 -27.48 26.76
CA LYS A 61 7.18 -28.85 26.80
C LYS A 61 8.06 -29.17 25.58
N GLU A 62 7.87 -28.52 24.44
CA GLU A 62 8.70 -28.71 23.25
C GLU A 62 10.13 -28.19 23.49
N ILE A 63 10.33 -27.19 24.34
CA ILE A 63 11.65 -26.65 24.69
C ILE A 63 12.50 -27.71 25.39
N SER A 64 11.89 -28.45 26.33
CA SER A 64 12.55 -29.59 26.98
C SER A 64 12.80 -30.76 26.02
N GLN A 65 11.92 -30.99 25.04
CA GLN A 65 12.14 -32.01 24.00
C GLN A 65 13.31 -31.66 23.06
N MET A 66 13.58 -30.35 22.89
CA MET A 66 14.75 -29.85 22.18
C MET A 66 16.05 -29.91 23.01
N GLY A 67 15.97 -30.37 24.28
CA GLY A 67 17.12 -30.53 25.15
C GLY A 67 17.52 -29.28 25.93
N TYR A 68 16.67 -28.25 25.96
CA TYR A 68 16.95 -27.00 26.67
C TYR A 68 16.20 -26.89 27.99
N ALA A 69 16.86 -26.32 28.99
CA ALA A 69 16.22 -25.93 30.24
C ALA A 69 15.55 -24.56 30.07
N TYR A 70 14.33 -24.42 30.59
CA TYR A 70 13.57 -23.18 30.52
C TYR A 70 12.97 -22.78 31.87
N GLU A 71 12.69 -21.50 32.00
CA GLU A 71 12.10 -20.87 33.16
C GLU A 71 10.96 -19.97 32.68
N ILE A 72 9.73 -20.20 33.16
CA ILE A 72 8.60 -19.32 32.86
C ILE A 72 8.78 -18.05 33.69
N LEU A 73 9.06 -16.93 33.01
CA LEU A 73 9.22 -15.63 33.65
C LEU A 73 7.85 -15.01 33.95
N ILE A 74 6.93 -15.09 32.98
CA ILE A 74 5.58 -14.53 33.10
C ILE A 74 4.54 -15.58 32.65
N PRO A 75 3.72 -16.11 33.57
CA PRO A 75 2.63 -17.00 33.20
C PRO A 75 1.45 -16.23 32.61
N ASN A 76 1.03 -16.56 31.39
CA ASN A 76 -0.02 -15.87 30.64
C ASN A 76 0.25 -14.36 30.51
N VAL A 77 1.05 -14.01 29.51
CA VAL A 77 1.50 -12.65 29.22
C VAL A 77 0.32 -11.69 29.05
N THR A 78 -0.75 -12.13 28.38
CA THR A 78 -2.00 -11.36 28.22
C THR A 78 -2.64 -11.03 29.56
N LEU A 79 -2.85 -12.02 30.44
CA LEU A 79 -3.40 -11.80 31.78
C LEU A 79 -2.48 -10.95 32.67
N TYR A 80 -1.16 -11.08 32.53
CA TYR A 80 -0.19 -10.26 33.23
C TYR A 80 -0.32 -8.79 32.83
N TYR A 81 -0.39 -8.49 31.54
CA TYR A 81 -0.62 -7.14 31.06
C TYR A 81 -2.00 -6.62 31.46
N GLU A 82 -3.07 -7.41 31.34
CA GLU A 82 -4.42 -7.03 31.79
C GLU A 82 -4.48 -6.65 33.27
N LYS A 83 -3.78 -7.40 34.13
CA LYS A 83 -3.67 -7.11 35.57
C LYS A 83 -2.81 -5.87 35.84
N ASN A 84 -1.71 -5.70 35.11
CA ASN A 84 -0.79 -4.57 35.27
C ASN A 84 -1.27 -3.28 34.63
N PHE A 85 -2.27 -3.32 33.74
CA PHE A 85 -2.99 -2.16 33.25
C PHE A 85 -4.06 -1.64 34.24
N ALA A 86 -4.35 -2.38 35.32
CA ALA A 86 -5.32 -1.96 36.34
C ALA A 86 -4.78 -0.88 37.29
N ASP A 87 -3.47 -0.86 37.54
CA ASP A 87 -2.81 0.15 38.39
C ASP A 87 -2.31 1.32 37.53
N ALA A 88 -2.60 2.55 37.96
CA ALA A 88 -2.08 3.74 37.30
C ALA A 88 -0.56 3.78 37.51
N ARG A 89 0.21 3.48 36.45
CA ARG A 89 1.69 3.58 36.43
C ARG A 89 2.18 3.84 35.00
N TYR A 90 3.42 4.29 34.88
CA TYR A 90 4.11 4.40 33.60
C TYR A 90 4.58 3.03 33.10
N ASN A 91 4.44 2.81 31.80
CA ASN A 91 5.02 1.67 31.12
C ASN A 91 6.54 1.88 30.99
N THR A 92 7.29 0.80 31.14
CA THR A 92 8.69 0.76 30.75
C THR A 92 8.80 0.64 29.23
N TYR A 93 9.97 0.97 28.68
CA TYR A 93 10.23 0.76 27.25
C TYR A 93 10.00 -0.69 26.80
N GLN A 94 10.41 -1.68 27.61
CA GLN A 94 10.18 -3.09 27.31
C GLN A 94 8.67 -3.42 27.25
N GLU A 95 7.86 -2.85 28.13
CA GLU A 95 6.41 -3.07 28.14
C GLU A 95 5.71 -2.44 26.93
N PHE A 96 6.17 -1.26 26.48
CA PHE A 96 5.71 -0.70 25.21
C PHE A 96 6.05 -1.65 24.06
N LEU A 97 7.31 -2.08 23.95
CA LEU A 97 7.77 -2.97 22.87
C LEU A 97 6.99 -4.29 22.84
N ASP A 98 6.90 -5.00 23.96
CA ASP A 98 6.17 -6.26 24.09
C ASP A 98 4.69 -6.07 23.71
N THR A 99 4.05 -4.98 24.15
CA THR A 99 2.64 -4.74 23.82
C THR A 99 2.44 -4.45 22.33
N LEU A 100 3.34 -3.69 21.69
CA LEU A 100 3.26 -3.44 20.24
C LEU A 100 3.43 -4.74 19.43
N HIS A 101 4.31 -5.65 19.86
CA HIS A 101 4.42 -6.98 19.27
C HIS A 101 3.12 -7.78 19.40
N ILE A 102 2.53 -7.78 20.60
CA ILE A 102 1.26 -8.47 20.86
C ILE A 102 0.15 -7.91 19.96
N LEU A 103 0.05 -6.58 19.79
CA LEU A 103 -0.93 -5.95 18.92
C LEU A 103 -0.72 -6.38 17.45
N ALA A 104 0.51 -6.32 16.96
CA ALA A 104 0.84 -6.73 15.59
C ALA A 104 0.47 -8.21 15.31
N ILE A 105 0.75 -9.12 16.25
CA ILE A 105 0.42 -10.54 16.12
C ILE A 105 -1.09 -10.79 16.18
N ASN A 106 -1.82 -10.03 17.00
CA ASN A 106 -3.25 -10.25 17.23
C ASN A 106 -4.16 -9.54 16.21
N PHE A 107 -3.64 -8.50 15.56
CA PHE A 107 -4.37 -7.68 14.59
C PHE A 107 -3.54 -7.51 13.29
N PRO A 108 -3.01 -8.58 12.69
CA PRO A 108 -2.07 -8.50 11.56
C PRO A 108 -2.72 -7.96 10.28
N HIS A 109 -4.05 -8.02 10.19
CA HIS A 109 -4.81 -7.47 9.06
C HIS A 109 -4.92 -5.95 9.10
N ILE A 110 -4.66 -5.31 10.25
CA ILE A 110 -4.72 -3.85 10.38
C ILE A 110 -3.45 -3.21 10.95
N THR A 111 -2.42 -4.00 11.24
CA THR A 111 -1.20 -3.50 11.88
C THR A 111 0.06 -4.18 11.36
N LYS A 112 1.15 -3.41 11.32
CA LYS A 112 2.50 -3.90 11.04
C LYS A 112 3.51 -3.16 11.90
N LEU A 113 4.29 -3.94 12.66
CA LEU A 113 5.35 -3.40 13.51
C LEU A 113 6.66 -3.40 12.74
N GLU A 114 7.29 -2.24 12.62
CA GLU A 114 8.56 -2.09 11.92
C GLU A 114 9.65 -1.60 12.88
N THR A 115 10.82 -2.23 12.80
CA THR A 115 12.04 -1.71 13.43
C THR A 115 12.73 -0.77 12.45
N ILE A 116 12.80 0.51 12.78
CA ILE A 116 13.33 1.57 11.90
C ILE A 116 14.82 1.87 12.13
N GLY A 117 15.39 1.33 13.20
CA GLY A 117 16.79 1.52 13.56
C GLY A 117 17.08 1.02 14.97
N ASN A 118 18.28 1.31 15.46
CA ASN A 118 18.68 1.04 16.84
C ASN A 118 19.25 2.31 17.47
N THR A 119 19.05 2.47 18.78
CA THR A 119 19.65 3.57 19.58
C THR A 119 21.15 3.42 19.76
N VAL A 120 21.80 4.39 20.41
CA VAL A 120 23.22 4.34 20.78
C VAL A 120 23.56 3.09 21.62
N GLN A 121 22.70 2.69 22.56
CA GLN A 121 22.85 1.47 23.35
C GLN A 121 22.23 0.24 22.70
N ASN A 122 22.00 0.28 21.38
CA ASN A 122 21.51 -0.82 20.58
C ASN A 122 20.12 -1.34 20.99
N ARG A 123 19.21 -0.46 21.44
CA ARG A 123 17.79 -0.79 21.65
C ARG A 123 17.01 -0.56 20.35
N PRO A 124 16.06 -1.45 19.99
CA PRO A 124 15.32 -1.30 18.74
C PRO A 124 14.39 -0.09 18.76
N MET A 125 14.39 0.71 17.71
CA MET A 125 13.41 1.77 17.53
C MET A 125 12.28 1.24 16.68
N VAL A 126 11.06 1.28 17.21
CA VAL A 126 9.90 0.65 16.57
C VAL A 126 8.79 1.64 16.28
N VAL A 127 8.08 1.41 15.19
CA VAL A 127 6.88 2.14 14.80
C VAL A 127 5.80 1.13 14.44
N LEU A 128 4.57 1.36 14.92
CA LEU A 128 3.42 0.56 14.53
C LEU A 128 2.67 1.30 13.41
N LYS A 129 2.65 0.72 12.22
CA LYS A 129 1.77 1.09 11.10
C LYS A 129 0.37 0.52 11.38
N ILE A 130 -0.66 1.35 11.24
CA ILE A 130 -2.07 1.01 11.43
C ILE A 130 -2.85 1.50 10.20
N THR A 131 -3.38 0.58 9.40
CA THR A 131 -4.17 0.75 8.16
C THR A 131 -4.86 -0.58 7.86
N ASP A 132 -5.94 -0.64 7.09
CA ASP A 132 -6.60 -1.91 6.70
C ASP A 132 -5.82 -2.77 5.70
N ASN A 133 -4.78 -2.24 5.07
CA ASN A 133 -3.89 -3.00 4.17
C ASN A 133 -2.40 -2.83 4.52
N PRO A 134 -1.94 -3.31 5.69
CA PRO A 134 -0.60 -2.99 6.20
C PRO A 134 0.58 -3.52 5.36
N ASP A 135 0.33 -4.42 4.40
CA ASP A 135 1.33 -5.01 3.51
C ASP A 135 1.35 -4.43 2.09
N SER A 136 0.46 -3.49 1.78
CA SER A 136 0.41 -2.80 0.48
C SER A 136 0.42 -1.29 0.68
N GLU A 137 0.81 -0.56 -0.37
CA GLU A 137 0.68 0.89 -0.43
C GLU A 137 -0.63 1.24 -1.13
N GLU A 138 -1.35 2.23 -0.62
CA GLU A 138 -2.64 2.69 -1.15
C GLU A 138 -2.65 4.21 -1.27
N TYR A 139 -3.62 4.76 -2.01
CA TYR A 139 -3.78 6.20 -2.18
C TYR A 139 -4.39 6.86 -0.94
N GLU A 140 -3.62 6.83 0.15
CA GLU A 140 -4.02 7.27 1.47
C GLU A 140 -3.01 8.26 2.07
N PRO A 141 -3.49 9.29 2.81
CA PRO A 141 -2.58 10.18 3.50
C PRO A 141 -1.89 9.46 4.66
N GLU A 142 -0.56 9.51 4.69
CA GLU A 142 0.22 9.00 5.81
C GLU A 142 0.36 10.03 6.94
N ILE A 143 0.32 9.54 8.19
CA ILE A 143 0.42 10.33 9.41
C ILE A 143 1.50 9.74 10.31
N LEU A 144 2.41 10.58 10.80
CA LEU A 144 3.39 10.19 11.83
C LEU A 144 3.07 10.84 13.19
N ILE A 145 2.98 10.02 14.23
CA ILE A 145 2.79 10.45 15.63
C ILE A 145 3.94 9.93 16.50
N GLU A 146 4.58 10.84 17.22
CA GLU A 146 5.75 10.54 18.05
C GLU A 146 5.50 10.87 19.53
N GLY A 147 6.08 10.05 20.41
CA GLY A 147 6.17 10.31 21.84
C GLY A 147 7.60 10.15 22.36
N ALA A 148 7.90 10.85 23.45
CA ALA A 148 9.16 10.73 24.20
C ALA A 148 10.43 10.83 23.35
N THR A 149 10.50 11.82 22.45
CA THR A 149 11.75 12.30 21.85
C THR A 149 12.74 12.74 22.93
N HIS A 150 12.22 13.36 24.00
CA HIS A 150 12.94 13.46 25.26
C HIS A 150 12.52 12.31 26.18
N GLY A 151 13.47 11.52 26.66
CA GLY A 151 13.16 10.30 27.40
C GLY A 151 12.51 10.52 28.77
N ASP A 152 12.72 11.69 29.39
CA ASP A 152 12.13 12.08 30.68
C ASP A 152 10.68 12.62 30.57
N GLU A 153 10.19 12.86 29.36
CA GLU A 153 8.83 13.34 29.05
C GLU A 153 7.84 12.16 28.90
N LYS A 154 7.75 11.34 29.94
CA LYS A 154 7.04 10.05 29.92
C LYS A 154 5.56 10.14 29.57
N ILE A 155 4.89 11.24 29.91
CA ILE A 155 3.46 11.40 29.59
C ILE A 155 3.21 11.46 28.07
N GLY A 156 4.18 11.95 27.28
CA GLY A 156 4.08 11.95 25.82
C GLY A 156 4.05 10.54 25.24
N ALA A 157 4.84 9.62 25.81
CA ALA A 157 4.82 8.21 25.40
C ALA A 157 3.47 7.55 25.68
N GLU A 158 2.90 7.81 26.87
CA GLU A 158 1.57 7.28 27.24
C GLU A 158 0.46 7.84 26.34
N ALA A 159 0.55 9.10 25.91
CA ALA A 159 -0.42 9.71 24.99
C ALA A 159 -0.40 9.05 23.61
N ALA A 160 0.79 8.91 23.00
CA ALA A 160 0.96 8.21 21.73
C ALA A 160 0.49 6.75 21.81
N PHE A 161 0.84 6.04 22.89
CA PHE A 161 0.40 4.67 23.13
C PHE A 161 -1.11 4.53 23.35
N GLY A 162 -1.73 5.51 24.00
CA GLY A 162 -3.18 5.58 24.16
C GLY A 162 -3.93 5.62 22.82
N ILE A 163 -3.38 6.34 21.83
CA ILE A 163 -3.94 6.40 20.47
C ILE A 163 -3.83 5.05 19.76
N ILE A 164 -2.66 4.39 19.82
CA ILE A 164 -2.47 3.04 19.28
C ILE A 164 -3.55 2.09 19.80
N ARG A 165 -3.71 2.04 21.12
CA ARG A 165 -4.68 1.15 21.76
C ARG A 165 -6.10 1.48 21.34
N TYR A 166 -6.45 2.77 21.26
CA TYR A 166 -7.80 3.18 20.86
C TYR A 166 -8.12 2.76 19.44
N LEU A 167 -7.21 3.00 18.48
CA LEU A 167 -7.41 2.64 17.07
C LEU A 167 -7.55 1.13 16.89
N VAL A 168 -6.59 0.35 17.41
CA VAL A 168 -6.57 -1.11 17.21
C VAL A 168 -7.74 -1.81 17.90
N LEU A 169 -8.08 -1.42 19.13
CA LEU A 169 -9.10 -2.12 19.92
C LEU A 169 -10.53 -1.75 19.56
N ASN A 170 -10.74 -0.63 18.85
CA ASN A 170 -12.06 -0.20 18.41
C ASN A 170 -12.27 -0.38 16.90
N TYR A 171 -11.29 -0.90 16.15
CA TYR A 171 -11.46 -1.28 14.75
C TYR A 171 -12.52 -2.38 14.61
N GLY A 172 -13.47 -2.20 13.69
CA GLY A 172 -14.63 -3.09 13.52
C GLY A 172 -15.71 -2.97 14.61
N VAL A 173 -15.52 -2.09 15.60
CA VAL A 173 -16.48 -1.83 16.69
C VAL A 173 -17.01 -0.39 16.63
N ASP A 174 -16.12 0.59 16.55
CA ASP A 174 -16.44 2.01 16.36
C ASP A 174 -16.39 2.33 14.85
N PRO A 175 -17.52 2.71 14.22
CA PRO A 175 -17.56 3.05 12.80
C PRO A 175 -16.61 4.20 12.42
N LEU A 176 -16.39 5.17 13.32
CA LEU A 176 -15.48 6.28 13.04
C LEU A 176 -14.02 5.80 13.03
N VAL A 177 -13.64 4.95 13.99
CA VAL A 177 -12.29 4.37 14.01
C VAL A 177 -12.06 3.48 12.79
N THR A 178 -13.07 2.68 12.42
CA THR A 178 -13.00 1.82 11.23
C THR A 178 -12.81 2.66 9.96
N ALA A 179 -13.58 3.73 9.79
CA ALA A 179 -13.42 4.64 8.66
C ALA A 179 -12.05 5.34 8.63
N ILE A 180 -11.50 5.67 9.81
CA ILE A 180 -10.17 6.26 9.92
C ILE A 180 -9.08 5.26 9.51
N VAL A 181 -9.16 4.01 9.94
CA VAL A 181 -8.14 2.99 9.62
C VAL A 181 -8.23 2.54 8.15
N ASN A 182 -9.42 2.53 7.55
CA ASN A 182 -9.63 2.13 6.14
C ASN A 182 -9.33 3.21 5.08
N ASN A 183 -8.85 4.39 5.49
CA ASN A 183 -8.70 5.54 4.58
C ASN A 183 -7.42 6.35 4.82
N ARG A 184 -6.55 5.86 5.72
CA ARG A 184 -5.37 6.55 6.24
C ARG A 184 -4.37 5.52 6.71
N GLU A 185 -3.12 5.88 6.49
CA GLU A 185 -2.00 5.13 7.00
C GLU A 185 -1.39 5.82 8.22
N ILE A 186 -1.52 5.22 9.40
CA ILE A 186 -1.16 5.86 10.67
C ILE A 186 0.04 5.17 11.29
N TRP A 187 1.15 5.89 11.37
CA TRP A 187 2.41 5.44 11.95
C TRP A 187 2.62 6.06 13.33
N ILE A 188 2.81 5.23 14.35
CA ILE A 188 2.97 5.72 15.72
C ILE A 188 4.20 5.12 16.40
N SER A 189 5.07 5.98 16.90
CA SER A 189 6.20 5.62 17.79
C SER A 189 5.98 6.19 19.19
N PRO A 190 5.64 5.35 20.19
CA PRO A 190 5.47 5.84 21.55
C PRO A 190 6.76 6.35 22.19
N VAL A 191 7.92 5.80 21.82
CA VAL A 191 9.20 6.13 22.46
C VAL A 191 10.28 6.27 21.39
N VAL A 192 10.52 7.52 20.98
CA VAL A 192 11.59 7.89 20.04
C VAL A 192 12.99 7.76 20.68
N ASN A 193 13.12 8.02 21.98
CA ASN A 193 14.37 7.92 22.73
C ASN A 193 14.34 6.80 23.81
N PRO A 194 14.41 5.51 23.43
CA PRO A 194 14.47 4.40 24.38
C PRO A 194 15.57 4.52 25.44
N ASP A 195 16.76 4.97 25.06
CA ASP A 195 17.90 5.08 25.98
C ASP A 195 17.67 6.16 27.05
N GLY A 196 17.18 7.32 26.63
CA GLY A 196 16.75 8.39 27.52
C GLY A 196 15.59 7.95 28.40
N HIS A 197 14.62 7.21 27.85
CA HIS A 197 13.45 6.76 28.60
C HIS A 197 13.81 5.79 29.74
N VAL A 198 14.69 4.82 29.46
CA VAL A 198 15.19 3.87 30.46
C VAL A 198 16.02 4.58 31.53
N SER A 199 16.85 5.55 31.14
CA SER A 199 17.69 6.32 32.06
C SER A 199 16.98 7.51 32.73
N ASN A 200 15.71 7.77 32.39
CA ASN A 200 14.96 8.95 32.82
C ASN A 200 15.72 10.27 32.52
N SER A 201 16.29 10.35 31.32
CA SER A 201 17.05 11.48 30.80
C SER A 201 16.32 12.13 29.63
N ARG A 202 16.39 13.47 29.55
CA ARG A 202 15.98 14.22 28.36
C ARG A 202 16.76 13.78 27.12
N TYR A 203 18.07 13.65 27.28
CA TYR A 203 19.04 13.40 26.22
C TYR A 203 19.12 11.92 25.86
N ASN A 204 19.62 11.60 24.66
CA ASN A 204 19.97 10.21 24.31
C ASN A 204 21.24 9.75 25.06
N ALA A 205 21.74 8.54 24.78
CA ALA A 205 22.87 7.98 25.52
C ALA A 205 24.21 8.72 25.30
N ASN A 206 24.34 9.52 24.24
CA ASN A 206 25.50 10.37 23.98
C ASN A 206 25.36 11.77 24.62
N GLY A 207 24.27 12.04 25.34
CA GLY A 207 24.00 13.36 25.92
C GLY A 207 23.53 14.41 24.91
N VAL A 208 23.05 14.00 23.73
CA VAL A 208 22.53 14.91 22.69
C VAL A 208 21.01 15.06 22.81
N ASP A 209 20.51 16.28 22.61
CA ASP A 209 19.08 16.56 22.52
C ASP A 209 18.61 16.21 21.10
N LEU A 210 17.81 15.15 20.97
CA LEU A 210 17.33 14.69 19.66
C LEU A 210 16.47 15.73 18.95
N ASN A 211 15.82 16.64 19.69
CA ASN A 211 15.02 17.72 19.12
C ASN A 211 15.86 18.98 18.81
N ARG A 212 17.18 18.79 18.67
CA ARG A 212 18.18 19.75 18.16
C ARG A 212 19.08 19.14 17.08
N ASP A 213 18.75 17.92 16.66
CA ASP A 213 19.60 17.07 15.81
C ASP A 213 18.99 16.81 14.42
N TYR A 214 17.80 17.34 14.11
CA TYR A 214 17.24 17.27 12.76
C TYR A 214 17.92 18.27 11.83
N GLY A 215 17.99 17.95 10.54
CA GLY A 215 18.83 18.67 9.58
C GLY A 215 18.22 19.88 8.90
N TYR A 216 16.98 20.31 9.21
CA TYR A 216 16.41 21.54 8.64
C TYR A 216 16.57 22.72 9.60
N ALA A 217 17.13 23.81 9.09
CA ALA A 217 17.52 24.99 9.87
C ALA A 217 18.32 24.61 11.14
N TRP A 218 19.20 23.62 11.02
CA TRP A 218 20.10 23.19 12.07
C TRP A 218 21.19 24.25 12.30
N ASP A 219 21.64 24.49 13.54
CA ASP A 219 22.80 25.35 13.79
C ASP A 219 23.64 24.89 14.99
N THR A 220 24.91 25.29 14.97
CA THR A 220 25.88 25.05 16.05
C THR A 220 25.49 25.86 17.29
N GLY A 221 25.55 25.22 18.47
CA GLY A 221 25.31 25.90 19.76
C GLY A 221 24.05 25.42 20.50
N TRP A 222 23.24 24.58 19.86
CA TRP A 222 21.98 24.10 20.41
C TRP A 222 22.02 22.68 20.99
N GLY A 223 23.21 22.09 21.16
CA GLY A 223 23.38 20.82 21.88
C GLY A 223 23.42 19.55 21.01
N SER A 224 23.49 19.68 19.69
CA SER A 224 23.89 18.61 18.76
C SER A 224 25.22 18.97 18.06
N PRO A 225 26.14 18.00 17.85
CA PRO A 225 27.42 18.24 17.19
C PRO A 225 27.32 18.44 15.67
N ASP A 226 26.33 17.83 15.00
CA ASP A 226 26.08 17.96 13.55
C ASP A 226 24.63 17.60 13.21
N ALA A 227 24.13 18.00 12.05
CA ALA A 227 22.82 17.56 11.58
C ALA A 227 22.77 16.03 11.44
N PHE A 228 21.75 15.39 12.00
CA PHE A 228 21.57 13.94 12.03
C PHE A 228 22.76 13.17 12.62
N SER A 229 23.42 13.75 13.63
CA SER A 229 24.58 13.13 14.27
C SER A 229 24.21 11.87 15.06
N GLN A 230 22.95 11.74 15.51
CA GLN A 230 22.50 10.62 16.33
C GLN A 230 21.82 9.51 15.51
N PRO A 231 21.95 8.23 15.93
CA PRO A 231 21.28 7.14 15.24
C PRO A 231 19.76 7.24 15.31
N GLU A 232 19.21 7.83 16.39
CA GLU A 232 17.77 7.95 16.57
C GLU A 232 17.11 8.88 15.55
N THR A 233 17.68 10.07 15.31
CA THR A 233 17.17 11.01 14.30
C THR A 233 17.41 10.49 12.88
N ARG A 234 18.52 9.78 12.63
CA ARG A 234 18.73 9.10 11.33
C ARG A 234 17.69 8.04 11.04
N ALA A 235 17.21 7.30 12.05
CA ALA A 235 16.16 6.31 11.88
C ALA A 235 14.85 6.96 11.39
N PHE A 236 14.44 8.06 12.01
CA PHE A 236 13.26 8.83 11.59
C PHE A 236 13.45 9.53 10.24
N ARG A 237 14.62 10.12 9.98
CA ARG A 237 14.97 10.63 8.65
C ARG A 237 14.81 9.57 7.57
N ASN A 238 15.33 8.36 7.81
CA ASN A 238 15.25 7.27 6.83
C ASN A 238 13.81 6.77 6.66
N LEU A 239 13.00 6.76 7.73
CA LEU A 239 11.56 6.48 7.67
C LEU A 239 10.84 7.53 6.82
N SER A 240 11.05 8.82 7.08
CA SER A 240 10.42 9.92 6.32
C SER A 240 10.93 10.05 4.89
N ALA A 241 12.11 9.54 4.58
CA ALA A 241 12.61 9.51 3.20
C ALA A 241 11.93 8.42 2.34
N ARG A 242 11.34 7.39 2.96
CA ARG A 242 10.63 6.31 2.27
C ARG A 242 9.10 6.35 2.41
N GLY A 243 8.58 7.06 3.41
CA GLY A 243 7.14 7.29 3.60
C GLY A 243 6.75 8.71 3.20
N HIS A 244 5.51 8.89 2.76
CA HIS A 244 4.94 10.16 2.34
C HIS A 244 4.10 10.80 3.45
N PHE A 245 4.75 11.20 4.55
CA PHE A 245 4.03 11.80 5.68
C PHE A 245 3.45 13.17 5.33
N SER A 246 2.17 13.19 5.01
CA SER A 246 1.40 14.44 4.85
C SER A 246 1.26 15.22 6.18
N HIS A 247 1.31 14.50 7.31
CA HIS A 247 1.18 15.06 8.65
C HIS A 247 2.19 14.45 9.62
N TRP A 248 2.76 15.27 10.50
CA TRP A 248 3.72 14.82 11.52
C TRP A 248 3.55 15.58 12.83
N THR A 249 3.22 14.87 13.90
CA THR A 249 3.06 15.45 15.24
C THR A 249 3.93 14.76 16.30
N SER A 250 4.44 15.55 17.25
CA SER A 250 5.20 15.02 18.39
C SER A 250 4.62 15.47 19.73
N TYR A 251 4.54 14.55 20.69
CA TYR A 251 4.11 14.83 22.06
C TYR A 251 5.30 15.08 22.99
N HIS A 252 5.24 16.22 23.67
CA HIS A 252 6.24 16.72 24.62
C HIS A 252 5.60 17.08 25.97
N ALA A 253 6.45 17.32 26.98
CA ALA A 253 6.01 17.81 28.27
C ALA A 253 7.06 18.67 28.98
N GLY A 254 6.61 19.45 29.96
CA GLY A 254 7.40 20.46 30.68
C GLY A 254 6.80 21.87 30.57
N THR A 255 5.86 22.06 29.64
CA THR A 255 5.01 23.24 29.50
C THR A 255 3.64 22.84 28.94
N LEU A 256 2.82 23.80 28.49
CA LEU A 256 1.50 23.55 27.92
C LEU A 256 1.21 24.46 26.73
N CYS A 257 1.34 23.94 25.51
CA CYS A 257 1.05 24.66 24.26
C CYS A 257 1.02 23.74 23.03
N ILE A 258 0.50 24.24 21.90
CA ILE A 258 0.66 23.66 20.57
C ILE A 258 1.63 24.55 19.78
N SER A 259 2.83 24.04 19.54
CA SER A 259 3.96 24.74 18.92
C SER A 259 4.05 24.38 17.44
N CYS A 260 3.68 25.30 16.56
CA CYS A 260 3.67 25.10 15.11
C CYS A 260 4.97 25.65 14.47
N PRO A 261 5.37 25.20 13.27
CA PRO A 261 6.45 25.85 12.54
C PRO A 261 6.19 27.34 12.23
N TRP A 262 7.20 28.18 12.11
CA TRP A 262 8.61 27.90 12.39
C TRP A 262 8.96 28.07 13.86
N SER A 263 9.95 27.31 14.33
CA SER A 263 10.60 27.55 15.62
C SER A 263 11.94 28.24 15.47
N TYR A 264 12.64 28.04 14.35
CA TYR A 264 13.93 28.68 14.10
C TYR A 264 13.82 30.15 13.66
N SER A 265 12.65 30.58 13.19
CA SER A 265 12.44 31.89 12.56
C SER A 265 11.25 32.62 13.18
N PRO A 266 11.31 33.96 13.33
CA PRO A 266 10.15 34.78 13.71
C PRO A 266 9.15 35.00 12.57
N PHE A 267 9.52 34.71 11.32
CA PHE A 267 8.66 34.90 10.15
C PHE A 267 7.63 33.76 10.05
N PRO A 268 6.40 34.05 9.62
CA PRO A 268 5.37 33.01 9.50
C PRO A 268 5.67 32.06 8.35
N ILE A 269 5.26 30.80 8.50
CA ILE A 269 5.16 29.87 7.38
C ILE A 269 4.12 30.35 6.36
N PRO A 270 4.31 30.08 5.05
CA PRO A 270 3.27 30.33 4.04
C PRO A 270 1.92 29.69 4.37
N ASP A 271 1.94 28.53 5.04
CA ASP A 271 0.74 27.76 5.43
C ASP A 271 0.12 28.17 6.77
N SER A 272 0.45 29.34 7.31
CA SER A 272 0.03 29.74 8.66
C SER A 272 -1.50 29.75 8.86
N SER A 273 -2.28 30.12 7.84
CA SER A 273 -3.74 30.10 7.89
C SER A 273 -4.31 28.67 8.03
N LEU A 274 -3.63 27.67 7.50
CA LEU A 274 -4.02 26.27 7.57
C LEU A 274 -3.49 25.63 8.87
N VAL A 275 -2.18 25.70 9.12
CA VAL A 275 -1.55 25.03 10.27
C VAL A 275 -2.01 25.67 11.58
N ILE A 276 -1.83 26.98 11.74
CA ILE A 276 -2.14 27.70 12.97
C ILE A 276 -3.62 28.10 12.99
N GLY A 277 -4.07 28.71 11.88
CA GLY A 277 -5.42 29.24 11.76
C GLY A 277 -6.49 28.15 11.79
N THR A 278 -6.20 26.91 11.40
CA THR A 278 -7.20 25.83 11.35
C THR A 278 -6.84 24.67 12.26
N PHE A 279 -5.78 23.90 11.96
CA PHE A 279 -5.51 22.65 12.68
C PHE A 279 -5.15 22.84 14.16
N ALA A 280 -4.23 23.77 14.47
CA ALA A 280 -3.86 24.06 15.85
C ALA A 280 -5.02 24.64 16.67
N ARG A 281 -5.83 25.53 16.06
CA ARG A 281 -7.05 26.06 16.67
C ARG A 281 -8.05 24.95 16.99
N GLU A 282 -8.25 24.02 16.08
CA GLU A 282 -9.15 22.89 16.29
C GLU A 282 -8.65 21.97 17.40
N TYR A 283 -7.36 21.64 17.41
CA TYR A 283 -6.77 20.86 18.49
C TYR A 283 -6.93 21.57 19.85
N SER A 284 -6.75 22.90 19.87
CA SER A 284 -7.00 23.75 21.05
C SER A 284 -8.47 23.77 21.49
N ASN A 285 -9.45 23.62 20.60
CA ASN A 285 -10.86 23.57 21.00
C ASN A 285 -11.19 22.38 21.91
N PHE A 286 -10.45 21.27 21.76
CA PHE A 286 -10.57 20.09 22.63
C PHE A 286 -9.70 20.20 23.88
N THR A 287 -8.45 20.63 23.70
CA THR A 287 -7.44 20.59 24.77
C THR A 287 -7.40 21.84 25.65
N ARG A 288 -7.83 22.98 25.10
CA ARG A 288 -7.71 24.34 25.66
C ARG A 288 -6.28 24.84 25.78
N TYR A 289 -5.35 24.26 25.03
CA TYR A 289 -3.95 24.69 25.05
C TYR A 289 -3.76 25.98 24.26
N PRO A 290 -2.89 26.91 24.72
CA PRO A 290 -2.46 28.02 23.89
C PRO A 290 -1.72 27.47 22.66
N TYR A 291 -1.83 28.15 21.53
CA TYR A 291 -1.25 27.69 20.28
C TYR A 291 -0.69 28.86 19.48
N GLY A 292 0.34 28.58 18.67
CA GLY A 292 0.95 29.57 17.81
C GLY A 292 2.22 29.04 17.15
N GLN A 293 2.89 29.93 16.43
CA GLN A 293 4.22 29.68 15.90
C GLN A 293 5.21 29.45 17.05
N GLY A 294 6.07 28.44 16.91
CA GLY A 294 6.96 27.93 17.96
C GLY A 294 7.90 28.98 18.50
N TYR A 295 8.45 29.82 17.61
CA TYR A 295 9.29 30.95 17.99
C TYR A 295 8.60 31.89 18.99
N HIS A 296 7.31 32.18 18.78
CA HIS A 296 6.55 33.17 19.56
C HIS A 296 5.84 32.57 20.78
N VAL A 297 5.34 31.34 20.68
CA VAL A 297 4.59 30.67 21.78
C VAL A 297 5.51 29.93 22.75
N MET A 298 6.73 29.59 22.31
CA MET A 298 7.78 29.01 23.14
C MET A 298 9.03 29.90 23.13
N TYR A 299 9.99 29.55 22.29
CA TYR A 299 11.30 30.16 22.14
C TYR A 299 11.94 29.66 20.83
N GLU A 300 13.02 30.29 20.41
CA GLU A 300 13.78 29.92 19.21
C GLU A 300 14.36 28.50 19.32
N ILE A 301 14.11 27.65 18.32
CA ILE A 301 14.58 26.26 18.30
C ILE A 301 15.11 25.91 16.90
N HIS A 302 16.36 25.47 16.84
CA HIS A 302 16.99 24.93 15.64
C HIS A 302 17.02 23.40 15.66
N GLY A 303 16.87 22.77 14.50
CA GLY A 303 17.00 21.31 14.34
C GLY A 303 15.92 20.47 15.04
N CYS A 304 14.67 20.94 15.05
CA CYS A 304 13.53 20.20 15.61
C CYS A 304 12.75 19.39 14.56
N SER A 305 12.04 18.33 14.98
CA SER A 305 11.34 17.43 14.06
C SER A 305 10.23 18.12 13.25
N LYS A 306 9.46 19.03 13.87
CA LYS A 306 8.36 19.75 13.18
C LYS A 306 8.84 20.70 12.08
N ASP A 307 9.91 21.45 12.33
CA ASP A 307 10.47 22.34 11.30
C ASP A 307 11.09 21.51 10.17
N TYR A 308 11.70 20.36 10.50
CA TYR A 308 12.17 19.40 9.50
C TYR A 308 11.04 18.81 8.64
N ALA A 309 9.95 18.34 9.27
CA ALA A 309 8.80 17.78 8.58
C ALA A 309 8.19 18.77 7.57
N TYR A 310 7.96 20.02 8.01
CA TYR A 310 7.40 21.04 7.13
C TYR A 310 8.41 21.52 6.08
N GLY A 311 9.65 21.82 6.47
CA GLY A 311 10.65 22.39 5.58
C GLY A 311 11.17 21.46 4.49
N VAL A 312 11.29 20.17 4.77
CA VAL A 312 11.77 19.17 3.80
C VAL A 312 10.63 18.57 2.98
N TYR A 313 9.49 18.26 3.60
CA TYR A 313 8.42 17.50 2.95
C TYR A 313 7.15 18.30 2.66
N GLY A 314 7.02 19.52 3.19
CA GLY A 314 5.77 20.28 3.17
C GLY A 314 4.68 19.68 4.07
N ALA A 315 5.07 18.77 4.98
CA ALA A 315 4.16 18.08 5.88
C ALA A 315 3.55 19.05 6.90
N ILE A 316 2.24 18.95 7.10
CA ILE A 316 1.56 19.72 8.14
C ILE A 316 1.98 19.17 9.50
N SER A 317 2.71 19.98 10.28
CA SER A 317 3.36 19.50 11.49
C SER A 317 3.26 20.46 12.67
N TRP A 318 3.40 19.91 13.88
CA TRP A 318 3.52 20.66 15.14
C TRP A 318 4.01 19.75 16.27
N SER A 319 4.47 20.36 17.35
CA SER A 319 4.75 19.69 18.62
C SER A 319 3.72 20.12 19.65
N THR A 320 3.14 19.17 20.39
CA THR A 320 2.16 19.46 21.44
C THR A 320 2.78 19.19 22.80
N GLU A 321 2.87 20.23 23.62
CA GLU A 321 3.26 20.21 25.02
C GLU A 321 2.01 19.95 25.87
N ILE A 322 1.88 18.73 26.41
CA ILE A 322 0.59 18.23 26.96
C ILE A 322 0.48 18.34 28.48
N CYS A 323 1.59 18.65 29.18
CA CYS A 323 1.61 18.76 30.63
C CYS A 323 2.81 19.58 31.13
N ASN A 324 2.60 20.45 32.12
CA ASN A 324 3.68 21.19 32.78
C ASN A 324 4.65 20.30 33.56
N ILE A 325 4.23 19.09 33.93
CA ILE A 325 5.07 18.10 34.61
C ILE A 325 5.43 17.04 33.58
N LYS A 326 6.72 16.73 33.44
CA LYS A 326 7.19 15.73 32.46
C LYS A 326 6.70 14.31 32.75
N THR A 327 6.66 13.98 34.04
CA THR A 327 6.18 12.70 34.59
C THR A 327 5.22 13.00 35.76
N PRO A 328 3.96 13.40 35.49
CA PRO A 328 2.97 13.66 36.52
C PRO A 328 2.65 12.42 37.36
N PRO A 329 1.93 12.57 38.50
CA PRO A 329 1.42 11.43 39.25
C PRO A 329 0.59 10.50 38.36
N ALA A 330 0.68 9.21 38.60
CA ALA A 330 0.19 8.22 37.63
C ALA A 330 -1.34 8.24 37.45
N ASP A 331 -2.10 8.67 38.46
CA ASP A 331 -3.55 8.91 38.38
C ASP A 331 -3.94 10.01 37.37
N SER A 332 -2.97 10.85 36.97
CA SER A 332 -3.14 11.90 35.97
C SER A 332 -2.92 11.42 34.54
N ILE A 333 -2.40 10.20 34.32
CA ILE A 333 -2.14 9.66 32.97
C ILE A 333 -3.44 9.62 32.16
N GLU A 334 -4.46 8.92 32.63
CA GLU A 334 -5.72 8.72 31.89
C GLU A 334 -6.44 10.04 31.54
N PRO A 335 -6.62 11.01 32.47
CA PRO A 335 -7.21 12.31 32.14
C PRO A 335 -6.44 13.08 31.06
N ILE A 336 -5.10 13.04 31.07
CA ILE A 336 -4.27 13.73 30.09
C ILE A 336 -4.37 13.02 28.74
N THR A 337 -4.14 11.71 28.69
CA THR A 337 -4.13 10.94 27.44
C THR A 337 -5.51 10.93 26.77
N ASN A 338 -6.61 10.91 27.53
CA ASN A 338 -7.96 10.98 26.96
C ASN A 338 -8.28 12.34 26.31
N ARG A 339 -7.72 13.42 26.84
CA ARG A 339 -7.85 14.76 26.25
C ARG A 339 -7.10 14.84 24.93
N GLU A 340 -5.88 14.33 24.89
CA GLU A 340 -5.08 14.25 23.65
C GLU A 340 -5.74 13.36 22.62
N LEU A 341 -6.23 12.18 23.03
CA LEU A 341 -6.94 11.26 22.15
C LEU A 341 -8.14 11.94 21.48
N SER A 342 -8.96 12.67 22.23
CA SER A 342 -10.13 13.36 21.69
C SER A 342 -9.74 14.40 20.62
N ALA A 343 -8.68 15.16 20.88
CA ALA A 343 -8.18 16.16 19.95
C ALA A 343 -7.57 15.53 18.69
N MET A 344 -6.74 14.50 18.87
CA MET A 344 -6.07 13.80 17.78
C MET A 344 -7.06 13.05 16.88
N MET A 345 -8.07 12.38 17.44
CA MET A 345 -9.10 11.71 16.64
C MET A 345 -9.89 12.71 15.78
N ASN A 346 -10.22 13.90 16.31
CA ASN A 346 -10.85 14.93 15.50
C ASN A 346 -9.94 15.43 14.37
N LEU A 347 -8.64 15.57 14.66
CA LEU A 347 -7.66 16.00 13.67
C LEU A 347 -7.50 14.95 12.57
N ILE A 348 -7.16 13.70 12.91
CA ILE A 348 -7.01 12.59 11.96
C ILE A 348 -8.25 12.49 11.07
N ARG A 349 -9.46 12.67 11.62
CA ARG A 349 -10.69 12.70 10.83
C ARG A 349 -10.67 13.76 9.72
N LYS A 350 -10.11 14.95 10.00
CA LYS A 350 -10.16 16.15 9.16
C LYS A 350 -8.93 16.43 8.31
N ILE A 351 -7.84 15.69 8.48
CA ILE A 351 -6.61 15.97 7.72
C ILE A 351 -6.76 15.79 6.21
N ARG A 352 -7.74 14.98 5.76
CA ARG A 352 -7.98 14.67 4.35
C ARG A 352 -8.86 15.73 3.68
N ILE A 353 -8.33 16.95 3.58
CA ILE A 353 -8.96 18.10 2.90
C ILE A 353 -8.07 18.67 1.80
N GLY A 354 -8.61 19.42 0.84
CA GLY A 354 -7.82 20.10 -0.17
C GLY A 354 -7.70 19.33 -1.49
N ILE A 355 -6.49 18.98 -1.91
CA ILE A 355 -6.24 18.31 -3.19
C ILE A 355 -5.38 17.08 -2.94
N GLU A 356 -5.80 15.95 -3.49
CA GLU A 356 -5.01 14.72 -3.55
C GLU A 356 -4.95 14.22 -4.98
N GLY A 357 -4.08 13.27 -5.27
CA GLY A 357 -4.02 12.72 -6.61
C GLY A 357 -2.82 11.86 -6.86
N VAL A 358 -2.68 11.43 -8.11
CA VAL A 358 -1.57 10.59 -8.58
C VAL A 358 -0.92 11.24 -9.79
N ILE A 359 0.41 11.28 -9.78
CA ILE A 359 1.22 11.81 -10.87
C ILE A 359 1.82 10.65 -11.65
N LYS A 360 1.53 10.59 -12.94
CA LYS A 360 1.93 9.49 -13.82
C LYS A 360 2.63 9.99 -15.08
N ASP A 361 3.49 9.14 -15.62
CA ASP A 361 4.05 9.30 -16.94
C ASP A 361 2.94 9.14 -18.00
N SER A 362 2.85 10.11 -18.90
CA SER A 362 1.82 10.11 -19.96
C SER A 362 1.98 8.98 -20.98
N ILE A 363 3.17 8.39 -21.10
CA ILE A 363 3.51 7.31 -22.04
C ILE A 363 3.44 5.96 -21.32
N THR A 364 4.16 5.80 -20.21
CA THR A 364 4.29 4.49 -19.52
C THR A 364 3.19 4.25 -18.48
N ASN A 365 2.43 5.29 -18.13
CA ASN A 365 1.43 5.29 -17.06
C ASN A 365 1.99 4.95 -15.67
N GLN A 366 3.31 4.98 -15.51
CA GLN A 366 3.98 4.70 -14.25
C GLN A 366 3.94 5.92 -13.32
N PRO A 367 3.93 5.70 -12.00
CA PRO A 367 4.15 6.72 -10.98
C PRO A 367 5.37 7.60 -11.25
N ILE A 368 5.24 8.90 -10.98
CA ILE A 368 6.34 9.86 -11.01
C ILE A 368 6.44 10.55 -9.66
N LYS A 369 7.66 10.60 -9.10
CA LYS A 369 8.02 11.52 -8.04
C LYS A 369 8.19 12.93 -8.61
N ALA A 370 7.32 13.85 -8.21
CA ALA A 370 7.25 15.21 -8.72
C ALA A 370 7.09 16.20 -7.57
N LEU A 371 7.48 17.46 -7.79
CA LEU A 371 7.15 18.58 -6.90
C LEU A 371 5.86 19.24 -7.35
N ILE A 372 5.00 19.54 -6.39
CA ILE A 372 3.70 20.17 -6.58
C ILE A 372 3.70 21.49 -5.81
N PHE A 373 3.75 22.59 -6.55
CA PHE A 373 3.58 23.94 -6.04
C PHE A 373 2.10 24.32 -6.18
N VAL A 374 1.52 24.86 -5.11
CA VAL A 374 0.14 25.36 -5.11
C VAL A 374 0.16 26.81 -4.64
N ASP A 375 -0.21 27.72 -5.54
CA ASP A 375 -0.14 29.16 -5.31
C ASP A 375 1.21 29.57 -4.68
N ASN A 376 1.19 30.20 -3.50
CA ASN A 376 2.37 30.59 -2.72
C ASN A 376 2.57 29.73 -1.47
N PHE A 377 1.91 28.57 -1.39
CA PHE A 377 2.08 27.65 -0.26
C PHE A 377 3.36 26.83 -0.38
N TRP A 378 3.79 26.19 0.72
CA TRP A 378 4.98 25.33 0.68
C TRP A 378 4.75 24.13 -0.25
N PRO A 379 5.69 23.77 -1.13
CA PRO A 379 5.50 22.65 -2.04
C PRO A 379 5.45 21.32 -1.29
N VAL A 380 4.73 20.36 -1.87
CA VAL A 380 4.79 18.95 -1.48
C VAL A 380 5.37 18.14 -2.64
N SER A 381 5.82 16.92 -2.37
CA SER A 381 6.19 15.97 -3.42
C SER A 381 5.11 14.91 -3.61
N SER A 382 5.16 14.12 -4.68
CA SER A 382 4.46 12.83 -4.76
C SER A 382 5.36 11.69 -4.30
N ASP A 383 4.75 10.57 -3.93
CA ASP A 383 5.45 9.35 -3.59
C ASP A 383 6.12 8.70 -4.82
N SER A 384 7.26 8.06 -4.59
CA SER A 384 8.06 7.41 -5.64
C SER A 384 7.55 6.04 -6.08
N VAL A 385 6.74 5.37 -5.25
CA VAL A 385 6.21 4.02 -5.43
C VAL A 385 4.92 4.05 -6.24
N ASP A 386 3.99 4.94 -5.90
CA ASP A 386 2.63 4.93 -6.45
C ASP A 386 2.20 6.28 -7.07
N GLY A 387 3.00 7.33 -6.88
CA GLY A 387 2.80 8.66 -7.46
C GLY A 387 1.77 9.48 -6.70
N TYR A 388 1.27 8.98 -5.57
CA TYR A 388 0.28 9.64 -4.75
C TYR A 388 0.85 10.92 -4.13
N PHE A 389 0.03 11.95 -4.03
CA PHE A 389 0.33 13.11 -3.23
C PHE A 389 -0.93 13.58 -2.52
N MET A 390 -0.72 14.16 -1.35
CA MET A 390 -1.74 14.86 -0.59
C MET A 390 -1.27 16.28 -0.30
N ARG A 391 -2.10 17.26 -0.66
CA ARG A 391 -1.90 18.67 -0.32
C ARG A 391 -3.10 19.20 0.46
N PRO A 392 -3.00 19.25 1.80
CA PRO A 392 -3.99 19.91 2.64
C PRO A 392 -4.14 21.39 2.27
N LEU A 393 -5.37 21.81 1.98
CA LEU A 393 -5.72 23.19 1.60
C LEU A 393 -7.10 23.54 2.15
N LEU A 394 -7.32 24.82 2.44
CA LEU A 394 -8.65 25.34 2.68
C LEU A 394 -9.43 25.44 1.36
N ALA A 395 -10.76 25.43 1.44
CA ALA A 395 -11.63 25.58 0.28
C ALA A 395 -11.30 26.85 -0.51
N GLY A 396 -11.11 26.72 -1.82
CA GLY A 396 -10.63 27.83 -2.63
C GLY A 396 -10.38 27.43 -4.08
N ASN A 397 -9.99 28.43 -4.87
CA ASN A 397 -9.54 28.21 -6.23
C ASN A 397 -8.02 28.35 -6.27
N HIS A 398 -7.34 27.34 -6.80
CA HIS A 398 -5.89 27.20 -6.73
C HIS A 398 -5.28 26.98 -8.11
N THR A 399 -4.02 27.39 -8.27
CA THR A 399 -3.19 27.06 -9.43
C THR A 399 -2.09 26.10 -9.04
N LEU A 400 -2.01 24.96 -9.73
CA LEU A 400 -0.95 23.97 -9.53
C LEU A 400 0.14 24.17 -10.57
N LYS A 401 1.41 24.21 -10.13
CA LYS A 401 2.60 24.04 -10.97
C LYS A 401 3.28 22.74 -10.56
N ILE A 402 3.34 21.77 -11.47
CA ILE A 402 3.96 20.46 -11.27
C ILE A 402 5.25 20.38 -12.08
N ILE A 403 6.36 20.04 -11.43
CA ILE A 403 7.65 19.82 -12.07
C ILE A 403 8.24 18.48 -11.63
N ALA A 404 8.94 17.80 -12.54
CA ALA A 404 9.71 16.58 -12.23
C ALA A 404 10.95 16.53 -13.13
N PRO A 405 12.11 16.07 -12.63
CA PRO A 405 13.32 15.94 -13.44
C PRO A 405 13.09 15.09 -14.69
N GLY A 406 13.34 15.65 -15.86
CA GLY A 406 13.12 15.01 -17.17
C GLY A 406 11.70 15.03 -17.71
N TYR A 407 10.81 15.82 -17.10
CA TYR A 407 9.43 16.01 -17.57
C TYR A 407 9.12 17.49 -17.82
N GLN A 408 8.23 17.73 -18.78
CA GLN A 408 7.71 19.06 -19.06
C GLN A 408 6.89 19.59 -17.87
N THR A 409 7.15 20.85 -17.49
CA THR A 409 6.36 21.55 -16.47
C THR A 409 4.88 21.59 -16.86
N LYS A 410 4.00 21.23 -15.93
CA LYS A 410 2.56 21.29 -16.13
C LYS A 410 1.93 22.31 -15.19
N ILE A 411 1.19 23.26 -15.76
CA ILE A 411 0.42 24.26 -15.00
C ILE A 411 -1.06 23.97 -15.17
N ILE A 412 -1.79 23.85 -14.05
CA ILE A 412 -3.22 23.57 -14.03
C ILE A 412 -3.91 24.70 -13.25
N PRO A 413 -4.48 25.69 -13.93
CA PRO A 413 -5.20 26.78 -13.28
C PRO A 413 -6.61 26.35 -12.88
N ASN A 414 -7.20 27.11 -11.96
CA ASN A 414 -8.61 27.02 -11.58
C ASN A 414 -9.06 25.67 -10.99
N ILE A 415 -8.22 25.06 -10.16
CA ILE A 415 -8.61 23.88 -9.38
C ILE A 415 -9.38 24.32 -8.14
N ASN A 416 -10.63 23.87 -8.01
CA ASN A 416 -11.48 24.17 -6.86
C ASN A 416 -11.30 23.11 -5.77
N SER A 417 -10.66 23.46 -4.65
CA SER A 417 -10.58 22.61 -3.47
C SER A 417 -11.90 22.66 -2.68
N PRO A 418 -12.47 21.50 -2.29
CA PRO A 418 -13.69 21.46 -1.50
C PRO A 418 -13.43 21.79 -0.03
N ALA A 419 -14.49 22.10 0.72
CA ALA A 419 -14.37 22.59 2.10
C ALA A 419 -14.06 21.51 3.14
N ASP A 420 -14.64 20.32 3.00
CA ASP A 420 -14.59 19.26 4.02
C ASP A 420 -14.08 17.90 3.46
N THR A 421 -13.55 17.89 2.24
CA THR A 421 -12.99 16.70 1.57
C THR A 421 -11.75 17.07 0.76
N ALA A 422 -11.13 16.10 0.09
CA ALA A 422 -10.09 16.34 -0.90
C ALA A 422 -10.63 16.10 -2.32
N LEU A 423 -10.17 16.89 -3.29
CA LEU A 423 -10.39 16.64 -4.72
C LEU A 423 -9.28 15.71 -5.24
N PHE A 424 -9.66 14.54 -5.76
CA PHE A 424 -8.71 13.62 -6.37
C PHE A 424 -8.41 13.98 -7.83
N LEU A 425 -7.13 14.07 -8.20
CA LEU A 425 -6.66 14.38 -9.55
C LEU A 425 -5.74 13.28 -10.10
N GLU A 426 -6.02 12.76 -11.30
CA GLU A 426 -5.01 12.00 -12.06
C GLU A 426 -4.27 12.95 -13.01
N ILE A 427 -2.98 13.16 -12.76
CA ILE A 427 -2.14 14.13 -13.50
C ILE A 427 -1.09 13.36 -14.30
N LYS A 428 -1.16 13.46 -15.63
CA LYS A 428 -0.13 12.91 -16.51
C LYS A 428 0.89 13.97 -16.92
N LEU A 429 2.19 13.66 -16.78
CA LEU A 429 3.31 14.48 -17.23
C LEU A 429 3.92 13.93 -18.53
N LEU A 430 4.28 14.83 -19.44
CA LEU A 430 4.95 14.49 -20.69
C LEU A 430 6.47 14.46 -20.46
N PRO A 431 7.16 13.35 -20.82
CA PRO A 431 8.62 13.34 -20.83
C PRO A 431 9.18 14.46 -21.71
N GLU A 432 10.28 15.05 -21.29
CA GLU A 432 10.98 16.10 -22.04
C GLU A 432 11.90 15.49 -23.11
N GLU A 433 11.97 16.10 -24.30
CA GLU A 433 12.86 15.63 -25.37
C GLU A 433 14.35 15.75 -25.01
N ASN A 434 14.70 16.78 -24.22
CA ASN A 434 16.04 17.02 -23.69
C ASN A 434 15.98 17.12 -22.17
N PRO A 435 15.99 15.98 -21.44
CA PRO A 435 15.73 15.97 -20.01
C PRO A 435 16.70 16.87 -19.24
N GLN A 436 16.16 17.80 -18.48
CA GLN A 436 16.92 18.59 -17.51
C GLN A 436 16.68 18.07 -16.09
N TYR A 437 17.76 18.01 -15.31
CA TYR A 437 17.71 17.66 -13.89
C TYR A 437 18.00 18.90 -13.06
N PHE A 438 17.45 18.94 -11.85
CA PHE A 438 17.54 20.09 -10.98
C PHE A 438 17.52 19.67 -9.50
N GLY A 439 17.86 20.60 -8.60
CA GLY A 439 17.68 20.42 -7.17
C GLY A 439 16.21 20.12 -6.84
N PHE A 440 15.91 18.87 -6.49
CA PHE A 440 14.54 18.38 -6.30
C PHE A 440 14.04 18.58 -4.88
N SER A 441 14.89 18.39 -3.86
CA SER A 441 14.47 18.62 -2.48
C SER A 441 15.62 19.06 -1.59
N THR A 442 15.34 19.98 -0.67
CA THR A 442 16.26 20.35 0.41
C THR A 442 16.29 19.23 1.43
N VAL A 443 17.46 18.66 1.65
CA VAL A 443 17.63 17.53 2.58
C VAL A 443 18.24 17.96 3.90
N MET A 444 19.21 18.88 3.86
CA MET A 444 19.74 19.51 5.06
C MET A 444 19.99 20.99 4.80
N LEU A 445 19.82 21.81 5.83
CA LEU A 445 19.97 23.25 5.78
C LEU A 445 20.51 23.74 7.13
N ARG A 446 21.60 24.50 7.06
CA ARG A 446 22.00 25.43 8.12
C ARG A 446 21.79 26.83 7.61
N HIS A 447 20.79 27.49 8.17
CA HIS A 447 20.38 28.83 7.79
C HIS A 447 20.93 29.83 8.80
N ARG A 448 21.70 30.81 8.34
CA ARG A 448 22.39 31.82 9.17
C ARG A 448 21.91 33.25 8.92
N ASP A 449 20.76 33.42 8.26
CA ASP A 449 20.22 34.73 7.92
C ASP A 449 20.02 35.62 9.16
N ASN A 450 20.31 36.91 9.00
CA ASN A 450 20.27 37.93 10.06
C ASN A 450 18.85 38.28 10.54
N ASN A 451 17.83 37.47 10.27
CA ASN A 451 16.41 37.69 10.64
C ASN A 451 15.78 39.00 10.09
N ILE A 452 16.35 39.60 9.03
CA ILE A 452 15.86 40.87 8.47
C ILE A 452 14.99 40.68 7.21
N ILE A 453 15.28 39.69 6.36
CA ILE A 453 14.47 39.27 5.21
C ILE A 453 14.32 37.76 5.26
N SER A 454 13.13 37.23 4.96
CA SER A 454 12.88 35.79 4.93
C SER A 454 13.09 35.28 3.51
N THR A 455 14.16 34.51 3.29
CA THR A 455 14.30 33.65 2.11
C THR A 455 14.06 32.19 2.53
N PHE A 456 13.55 31.35 1.65
CA PHE A 456 13.13 29.98 1.99
C PHE A 456 13.75 28.96 1.06
N SER A 457 14.09 27.79 1.59
CA SER A 457 14.86 26.77 0.84
C SER A 457 14.13 26.22 -0.37
N HIS A 458 12.79 26.23 -0.40
CA HIS A 458 12.03 25.78 -1.56
C HIS A 458 12.21 26.69 -2.79
N LEU A 459 12.68 27.93 -2.60
CA LEU A 459 12.99 28.84 -3.69
C LEU A 459 14.24 28.42 -4.48
N ALA A 460 15.06 27.52 -3.93
CA ALA A 460 16.22 26.94 -4.60
C ALA A 460 15.89 25.67 -5.41
N LEU A 461 14.62 25.26 -5.44
CA LEU A 461 14.18 23.98 -6.02
C LEU A 461 13.55 24.19 -7.39
N GLY A 462 13.86 23.27 -8.31
CA GLY A 462 13.37 23.35 -9.68
C GLY A 462 14.31 24.07 -10.63
N TYR A 463 13.73 24.59 -11.73
CA TYR A 463 14.46 25.34 -12.74
C TYR A 463 14.82 26.74 -12.23
N PRO A 464 15.94 27.33 -12.68
CA PRO A 464 16.28 28.72 -12.39
C PRO A 464 15.12 29.63 -12.73
N ASP A 465 14.61 30.40 -11.76
CA ASP A 465 13.43 31.25 -11.95
C ASP A 465 13.58 32.67 -11.38
N ASN A 466 14.81 33.05 -11.02
CA ASN A 466 15.14 34.32 -10.38
C ASN A 466 14.43 34.50 -9.02
N GLN A 467 14.14 33.42 -8.31
CA GLN A 467 13.95 33.42 -6.87
C GLN A 467 15.19 32.86 -6.20
N ARG A 468 15.32 32.97 -4.86
CA ARG A 468 16.52 32.47 -4.17
C ARG A 468 16.34 32.23 -2.69
N ILE A 469 17.21 31.39 -2.14
CA ILE A 469 17.54 31.36 -0.73
C ILE A 469 18.87 32.06 -0.49
N SER A 470 18.91 32.98 0.47
CA SER A 470 20.15 33.48 1.06
C SER A 470 20.60 32.50 2.13
N LEU A 471 21.84 32.02 2.04
CA LEU A 471 22.34 31.05 3.01
C LEU A 471 22.72 31.70 4.35
N GLY A 472 23.01 33.00 4.35
CA GLY A 472 23.64 33.65 5.48
C GLY A 472 25.16 33.37 5.50
N ILE A 473 25.90 34.20 6.22
CA ILE A 473 27.35 34.02 6.40
C ILE A 473 27.63 32.68 7.11
N ASN A 474 28.46 31.83 6.51
CA ASN A 474 28.76 30.43 6.91
C ASN A 474 27.54 29.47 6.88
N GLY A 475 26.49 29.86 6.17
CA GLY A 475 25.34 29.01 5.89
C GLY A 475 25.68 27.89 4.91
N TRP A 476 24.87 26.83 4.91
CA TRP A 476 25.00 25.78 3.92
C TRP A 476 23.67 25.09 3.67
N ILE A 477 23.51 24.57 2.45
CA ILE A 477 22.35 23.80 2.02
C ILE A 477 22.82 22.53 1.32
N VAL A 478 22.07 21.44 1.49
CA VAL A 478 22.25 20.20 0.75
C VAL A 478 20.97 19.91 -0.01
N LEU A 479 21.10 19.80 -1.33
CA LEU A 479 20.01 19.46 -2.24
C LEU A 479 20.17 18.02 -2.74
N ASP A 480 19.06 17.28 -2.76
CA ASP A 480 18.94 16.02 -3.49
C ASP A 480 18.48 16.32 -4.92
N MET A 481 19.22 15.85 -5.91
CA MET A 481 18.92 16.03 -7.33
C MET A 481 17.83 15.06 -7.84
N GLU A 482 17.45 14.06 -7.04
CA GLU A 482 16.58 12.90 -7.35
C GLU A 482 17.11 11.98 -8.47
N LYS A 483 17.70 12.55 -9.51
CA LYS A 483 18.43 11.89 -10.59
C LYS A 483 19.94 11.94 -10.34
N LEU A 484 20.64 10.93 -10.85
CA LEU A 484 22.10 10.86 -10.75
C LEU A 484 22.74 11.85 -11.75
N ILE A 485 23.74 12.58 -11.28
CA ILE A 485 24.68 13.35 -12.11
C ILE A 485 25.88 12.45 -12.34
N PHE A 486 26.24 12.18 -13.60
CA PHE A 486 27.42 11.38 -13.95
C PHE A 486 28.58 12.28 -14.32
N ASN A 487 29.80 11.85 -13.96
CA ASN A 487 31.04 12.54 -14.33
C ASN A 487 31.33 12.35 -15.82
N ARG A 488 31.52 13.46 -16.53
CA ARG A 488 31.83 13.51 -17.96
C ARG A 488 32.96 14.51 -18.22
N PRO A 489 33.56 14.52 -19.43
CA PRO A 489 34.55 15.54 -19.75
C PRO A 489 33.96 16.95 -19.66
N GLY A 490 34.43 17.76 -18.71
CA GLY A 490 34.03 19.16 -18.56
C GLY A 490 32.94 19.37 -17.50
N ILE A 491 32.12 20.40 -17.68
CA ILE A 491 31.11 20.78 -16.68
C ILE A 491 29.97 19.76 -16.63
N ASP A 492 29.71 19.22 -15.46
CA ASP A 492 28.65 18.23 -15.19
C ASP A 492 27.35 18.86 -14.68
N PHE A 493 27.46 19.96 -13.92
CA PHE A 493 26.30 20.70 -13.38
C PHE A 493 26.63 22.18 -13.17
N ILE A 494 25.60 23.01 -13.07
CA ILE A 494 25.69 24.46 -12.90
C ILE A 494 24.95 24.85 -11.62
N VAL A 495 25.57 25.73 -10.83
CA VAL A 495 24.97 26.40 -9.68
C VAL A 495 24.62 27.83 -10.11
N TYR A 496 23.38 28.26 -9.86
CA TYR A 496 22.87 29.57 -10.25
C TYR A 496 22.74 30.47 -9.02
N GLU A 497 23.31 31.65 -9.14
CA GLU A 497 23.15 32.75 -8.18
C GLU A 497 22.18 33.78 -8.76
N ASN A 498 21.41 34.44 -7.89
CA ASN A 498 20.40 35.41 -8.30
C ASN A 498 20.43 36.70 -7.47
N ASP A 499 21.50 37.45 -7.62
CA ASP A 499 21.55 38.88 -7.33
C ASP A 499 22.61 39.61 -8.20
N ASN A 500 22.99 40.84 -7.85
CA ASN A 500 24.00 41.60 -8.60
C ASN A 500 25.37 41.66 -7.89
N ASP A 501 25.55 40.97 -6.77
CA ASP A 501 26.75 40.96 -5.94
C ASP A 501 27.32 39.53 -5.88
N PRO A 502 28.27 39.15 -6.74
CA PRO A 502 28.74 37.77 -6.78
C PRO A 502 29.42 37.37 -5.46
N GLU A 503 28.79 36.49 -4.69
CA GLU A 503 29.32 35.96 -3.43
C GLU A 503 30.07 34.65 -3.64
N GLY A 504 31.08 34.41 -2.81
CA GLY A 504 31.90 33.21 -2.87
C GLY A 504 31.27 32.01 -2.17
N TYR A 505 31.44 30.81 -2.76
CA TYR A 505 30.94 29.58 -2.18
C TYR A 505 31.79 28.36 -2.53
N TYR A 506 31.68 27.32 -1.71
CA TYR A 506 32.24 25.99 -1.94
C TYR A 506 31.15 25.00 -2.31
N VAL A 507 31.48 24.12 -3.25
CA VAL A 507 30.60 23.03 -3.71
C VAL A 507 31.19 21.69 -3.31
N TYR A 508 30.38 20.87 -2.64
CA TYR A 508 30.72 19.49 -2.30
C TYR A 508 29.69 18.53 -2.90
N CYS A 509 30.17 17.37 -3.33
CA CYS A 509 29.35 16.34 -3.97
C CYS A 509 29.37 15.04 -3.17
N ALA A 510 28.24 14.34 -3.11
CA ALA A 510 28.12 13.04 -2.47
C ALA A 510 27.17 12.09 -3.21
N GLN A 511 27.46 10.80 -3.08
CA GLN A 511 26.64 9.69 -3.58
C GLN A 511 25.52 9.30 -2.61
N ASN A 512 25.72 9.59 -1.32
CA ASN A 512 24.80 9.31 -0.23
C ASN A 512 24.62 10.57 0.61
N TRP A 513 23.40 10.80 1.09
CA TRP A 513 23.11 11.90 2.00
C TRP A 513 24.07 11.93 3.20
N ASN A 514 24.43 10.76 3.77
CA ASN A 514 25.35 10.68 4.92
C ASN A 514 26.81 11.06 4.58
N GLY A 515 27.09 11.41 3.33
CA GLY A 515 28.44 11.61 2.83
C GLY A 515 29.20 10.29 2.63
N PRO A 516 30.54 10.36 2.57
CA PRO A 516 31.35 11.58 2.66
C PRO A 516 31.04 12.58 1.54
N PHE A 517 31.11 13.87 1.87
CA PHE A 517 31.00 14.98 0.93
C PHE A 517 32.40 15.38 0.48
N TYR A 518 32.66 15.27 -0.82
CA TYR A 518 33.96 15.57 -1.41
C TYR A 518 33.95 16.96 -2.04
N LEU A 519 34.98 17.77 -1.79
CA LEU A 519 35.10 19.11 -2.37
C LEU A 519 35.23 19.01 -3.90
N CYS A 520 34.29 19.62 -4.60
CA CYS A 520 34.24 19.69 -6.06
C CYS A 520 34.90 20.97 -6.61
N GLY A 521 34.82 22.06 -5.84
CA GLY A 521 35.43 23.34 -6.19
C GLY A 521 34.88 24.49 -5.37
N CYS A 522 35.27 25.70 -5.74
CA CYS A 522 34.71 26.97 -5.25
C CYS A 522 34.68 27.97 -6.40
N ASP A 523 33.69 28.86 -6.40
CA ASP A 523 33.56 29.94 -7.39
C ASP A 523 32.75 31.11 -6.79
N THR A 524 32.53 32.17 -7.59
CA THR A 524 31.65 33.29 -7.28
C THR A 524 30.51 33.35 -8.29
N GLY A 525 29.30 33.60 -7.82
CA GLY A 525 28.10 33.62 -8.64
C GLY A 525 27.80 32.40 -9.50
N THR A 526 27.13 32.60 -10.64
CA THR A 526 26.69 31.47 -11.48
C THR A 526 27.89 30.77 -12.11
N ALA A 527 28.14 29.52 -11.72
CA ALA A 527 29.32 28.76 -12.14
C ALA A 527 29.04 27.27 -12.39
N GLY A 528 29.88 26.66 -13.23
CA GLY A 528 29.83 25.24 -13.59
C GLY A 528 30.87 24.41 -12.84
N PHE A 529 30.51 23.17 -12.49
CA PHE A 529 31.37 22.24 -11.74
C PHE A 529 31.51 20.89 -12.44
N ASP A 530 32.72 20.32 -12.35
CA ASP A 530 33.15 19.04 -12.94
C ASP A 530 33.43 18.04 -11.80
N LEU A 531 32.75 16.90 -11.80
CA LEU A 531 32.85 15.87 -10.76
C LEU A 531 34.23 15.19 -10.73
N SER A 532 35.00 15.24 -11.82
CA SER A 532 36.37 14.74 -11.84
C SER A 532 37.27 15.44 -10.81
N ASN A 533 36.97 16.70 -10.47
CA ASN A 533 37.69 17.46 -9.43
C ASN A 533 37.53 16.87 -8.02
N CYS A 534 36.40 16.21 -7.76
CA CYS A 534 36.14 15.53 -6.48
C CYS A 534 36.37 14.00 -6.55
N GLY A 535 36.80 13.48 -7.70
CA GLY A 535 37.09 12.06 -7.90
C GLY A 535 35.86 11.15 -7.89
N LEU A 536 34.66 11.70 -8.10
CA LEU A 536 33.42 10.92 -8.17
C LEU A 536 33.07 10.58 -9.61
N ASN A 537 32.60 9.36 -9.86
CA ASN A 537 32.05 8.97 -11.17
C ASN A 537 30.58 9.38 -11.33
N TRP A 538 29.89 9.63 -10.22
CA TRP A 538 28.54 10.16 -10.18
C TRP A 538 28.24 10.73 -8.79
N ALA A 539 27.28 11.65 -8.71
CA ALA A 539 26.76 12.25 -7.48
C ALA A 539 25.23 12.37 -7.53
N ARG A 540 24.58 12.47 -6.37
CA ARG A 540 23.15 12.75 -6.23
C ARG A 540 22.87 13.93 -5.29
N TYR A 541 23.73 14.11 -4.30
CA TYR A 541 23.59 15.15 -3.29
C TYR A 541 24.66 16.22 -3.51
N ILE A 542 24.22 17.47 -3.65
CA ILE A 542 25.08 18.63 -3.82
C ILE A 542 24.94 19.51 -2.60
N LYS A 543 26.06 19.81 -1.96
CA LYS A 543 26.16 20.68 -0.79
C LYS A 543 26.84 21.99 -1.20
N ILE A 544 26.13 23.09 -0.99
CA ILE A 544 26.64 24.45 -1.18
C ILE A 544 26.95 25.03 0.19
N VAL A 545 28.14 25.61 0.34
CA VAL A 545 28.63 26.20 1.59
C VAL A 545 29.12 27.61 1.30
N ASP A 546 28.51 28.59 1.94
CA ASP A 546 28.99 29.96 1.94
C ASP A 546 30.44 30.04 2.45
N ASP A 547 31.29 30.84 1.81
CA ASP A 547 32.72 30.90 2.14
C ASP A 547 33.05 31.79 3.36
N GLY A 548 32.03 32.45 3.93
CA GLY A 548 32.12 33.29 5.11
C GLY A 548 32.49 34.75 4.82
N ASP A 549 32.52 35.16 3.55
CA ASP A 549 32.65 36.57 3.15
C ASP A 549 31.28 37.30 3.17
N GLY A 550 31.25 38.55 2.68
CA GLY A 550 30.05 39.39 2.69
C GLY A 550 29.94 40.41 3.83
N SER A 551 29.28 41.54 3.52
CA SER A 551 28.97 42.58 4.51
C SER A 551 27.73 42.21 5.32
N SER A 552 27.57 42.68 6.56
CA SER A 552 26.41 42.42 7.41
C SER A 552 25.12 43.05 6.86
N SER A 553 24.60 42.46 5.79
CA SER A 553 23.39 42.80 5.04
C SER A 553 22.27 41.82 5.40
N PRO A 554 20.99 42.18 5.15
CA PRO A 554 19.86 41.27 5.24
C PRO A 554 19.92 40.03 4.32
N THR A 555 20.73 40.08 3.26
CA THR A 555 20.97 39.00 2.27
C THR A 555 22.45 38.61 2.23
N ALA A 556 23.14 38.66 3.38
CA ALA A 556 24.58 38.41 3.41
C ALA A 556 24.89 36.93 3.17
N GLY A 557 25.82 36.65 2.25
CA GLY A 557 26.26 35.30 1.90
C GLY A 557 25.49 34.75 0.70
N PHE A 558 25.96 33.62 0.17
CA PHE A 558 25.55 33.14 -1.17
C PHE A 558 24.03 32.99 -1.37
N ASP A 559 23.56 33.61 -2.46
CA ASP A 559 22.16 33.76 -2.84
C ASP A 559 21.74 32.74 -3.95
N LEU A 560 21.48 31.50 -3.54
CA LEU A 560 21.21 30.34 -4.41
C LEU A 560 19.80 30.36 -5.04
N ASP A 561 19.72 30.37 -6.37
CA ASP A 561 18.48 30.21 -7.18
C ASP A 561 18.20 28.76 -7.54
N ALA A 562 19.20 28.06 -8.08
CA ALA A 562 19.00 26.67 -8.52
C ALA A 562 20.32 25.93 -8.69
N ILE A 563 20.20 24.61 -8.78
CA ILE A 563 21.26 23.74 -9.32
C ILE A 563 20.64 23.00 -10.49
N SER A 564 21.29 23.01 -11.65
CA SER A 564 20.84 22.25 -12.84
C SER A 564 21.94 21.33 -13.36
N ALA A 565 21.53 20.20 -13.93
CA ALA A 565 22.40 19.28 -14.64
C ALA A 565 21.73 18.84 -15.93
N SER A 566 22.50 18.67 -16.99
CA SER A 566 21.99 18.18 -18.27
C SER A 566 22.06 16.65 -18.34
N SER A 567 21.00 16.01 -18.82
CA SER A 567 21.08 14.60 -19.24
C SER A 567 21.86 14.43 -20.57
N SER A 568 21.98 15.51 -21.36
CA SER A 568 22.25 15.53 -22.81
C SER A 568 23.70 15.27 -23.25
N MET A 569 24.56 14.74 -22.40
CA MET A 569 25.93 14.33 -22.77
C MET A 569 26.22 12.85 -22.51
N GLY A 570 25.21 11.97 -22.44
CA GLY A 570 25.43 10.53 -22.28
C GLY A 570 24.27 9.72 -22.82
N PRO A 571 24.34 8.37 -22.78
CA PRO A 571 23.23 7.53 -23.20
C PRO A 571 21.98 7.75 -22.35
N ILE A 572 20.81 7.83 -22.98
CA ILE A 572 19.50 7.88 -22.32
C ILE A 572 18.67 6.75 -22.92
N ILE A 573 18.49 5.65 -22.20
CA ILE A 573 17.81 4.48 -22.75
C ILE A 573 16.33 4.52 -22.35
N THR A 574 15.49 4.83 -23.33
CA THR A 574 14.05 4.92 -23.15
C THR A 574 13.37 3.68 -23.73
N LEU A 575 12.38 3.15 -23.02
CA LEU A 575 11.49 2.14 -23.57
C LEU A 575 10.49 2.79 -24.54
N THR A 576 10.52 2.37 -25.80
CA THR A 576 9.62 2.89 -26.85
C THR A 576 8.41 2.00 -27.07
N SER A 577 8.53 0.69 -26.84
CA SER A 577 7.39 -0.24 -26.88
C SER A 577 7.69 -1.55 -26.15
N LEU A 578 6.62 -2.23 -25.72
CA LEU A 578 6.65 -3.55 -25.10
C LEU A 578 5.53 -4.42 -25.69
N ALA A 579 5.80 -5.71 -25.89
CA ALA A 579 4.79 -6.68 -26.31
C ALA A 579 5.01 -8.05 -25.63
N ILE A 580 3.92 -8.80 -25.44
CA ILE A 580 3.98 -10.17 -24.92
C ILE A 580 4.07 -11.15 -26.09
N VAL A 581 5.00 -12.10 -25.96
CA VAL A 581 5.21 -13.19 -26.90
C VAL A 581 4.92 -14.51 -26.20
N ASP A 582 3.73 -15.06 -26.47
CA ASP A 582 3.16 -16.25 -25.84
C ASP A 582 3.01 -17.40 -26.86
N SER A 583 4.02 -17.60 -27.72
CA SER A 583 3.90 -18.60 -28.79
C SER A 583 3.88 -20.05 -28.27
N PRO A 584 3.18 -20.98 -28.95
CA PRO A 584 3.23 -22.41 -28.63
C PRO A 584 4.67 -22.95 -28.63
N PRO A 585 5.03 -23.93 -27.76
CA PRO A 585 4.13 -24.78 -26.96
C PRO A 585 3.77 -24.22 -25.58
N ASN A 586 4.32 -23.07 -25.16
CA ASN A 586 4.24 -22.63 -23.77
C ASN A 586 3.26 -21.47 -23.51
N GLY A 587 2.71 -20.85 -24.56
CA GLY A 587 1.54 -19.94 -24.50
C GLY A 587 0.55 -20.24 -25.65
N ASN A 588 -0.43 -19.37 -25.85
CA ASN A 588 -1.53 -19.60 -26.80
C ASN A 588 -1.54 -18.71 -28.07
N GLY A 589 -0.61 -17.77 -28.18
CA GLY A 589 -0.37 -16.92 -29.34
C GLY A 589 -1.34 -15.75 -29.48
N ASN A 590 -1.96 -15.31 -28.39
CA ASN A 590 -2.92 -14.19 -28.39
C ASN A 590 -2.30 -12.85 -27.97
N GLY A 591 -1.00 -12.82 -27.65
CA GLY A 591 -0.28 -11.62 -27.24
C GLY A 591 -0.62 -11.14 -25.83
N ARG A 592 -1.09 -12.03 -24.96
CA ARG A 592 -1.39 -11.76 -23.54
C ARG A 592 -0.57 -12.68 -22.66
N ALA A 593 -0.31 -12.24 -21.43
CA ALA A 593 0.22 -13.09 -20.39
C ALA A 593 -0.97 -13.60 -19.59
N GLU A 594 -1.29 -14.89 -19.69
CA GLU A 594 -2.45 -15.45 -19.00
C GLU A 594 -2.03 -16.47 -17.92
N PRO A 595 -2.89 -16.74 -16.91
CA PRO A 595 -2.57 -17.71 -15.88
C PRO A 595 -2.20 -19.07 -16.48
N ASN A 596 -1.15 -19.69 -15.93
CA ASN A 596 -0.60 -20.98 -16.37
C ASN A 596 0.13 -20.95 -17.73
N GLU A 597 0.58 -19.79 -18.20
CA GLU A 597 1.42 -19.67 -19.41
C GLU A 597 2.88 -19.36 -19.09
N TYR A 598 3.76 -19.75 -20.01
CA TYR A 598 5.09 -19.17 -20.09
C TYR A 598 5.17 -18.21 -21.26
N VAL A 599 5.59 -16.98 -20.98
CA VAL A 599 5.65 -15.92 -21.97
C VAL A 599 7.01 -15.24 -21.95
N ASN A 600 7.40 -14.68 -23.10
CA ASN A 600 8.53 -13.75 -23.17
C ASN A 600 8.00 -12.33 -23.27
N ILE A 601 8.81 -11.37 -22.85
CA ILE A 601 8.54 -9.95 -23.04
C ILE A 601 9.48 -9.43 -24.11
N LEU A 602 8.90 -8.92 -25.21
CA LEU A 602 9.63 -8.23 -26.26
C LEU A 602 9.74 -6.75 -25.89
N PHE A 603 10.96 -6.30 -25.64
CA PHE A 603 11.28 -4.90 -25.37
C PHE A 603 11.82 -4.21 -26.60
N ARG A 604 11.47 -2.93 -26.78
CA ARG A 604 12.11 -2.02 -27.74
C ARG A 604 12.69 -0.82 -27.01
N LEU A 605 14.02 -0.76 -26.93
CA LEU A 605 14.73 0.36 -26.31
C LEU A 605 15.26 1.30 -27.38
N ARG A 606 15.30 2.60 -27.07
CA ARG A 606 15.93 3.64 -27.87
C ARG A 606 16.92 4.40 -27.03
N ASN A 607 18.09 4.68 -27.58
CA ASN A 607 18.97 5.67 -26.99
C ASN A 607 18.56 7.08 -27.46
N MET A 608 17.93 7.85 -26.57
CA MET A 608 17.59 9.26 -26.76
C MET A 608 18.73 10.20 -26.36
N GLY A 609 19.83 9.63 -25.85
CA GLY A 609 21.03 10.36 -25.46
C GLY A 609 21.95 10.66 -26.64
N ASN A 610 22.94 11.51 -26.39
CA ASN A 610 23.92 11.94 -27.39
C ASN A 610 25.22 11.13 -27.39
N GLU A 611 25.37 10.16 -26.50
CA GLU A 611 26.47 9.19 -26.50
C GLU A 611 25.97 7.74 -26.50
N THR A 612 26.83 6.83 -26.92
CA THR A 612 26.56 5.39 -26.99
C THR A 612 26.37 4.78 -25.59
N ALA A 613 25.35 3.95 -25.39
CA ALA A 613 25.29 3.06 -24.24
C ALA A 613 26.17 1.85 -24.51
N GLU A 614 27.27 1.71 -23.78
CA GLU A 614 28.26 0.67 -24.04
C GLU A 614 27.97 -0.61 -23.24
N SER A 615 27.99 -1.76 -23.93
CA SER A 615 27.80 -3.09 -23.35
C SER A 615 26.57 -3.22 -22.45
N LEU A 616 25.42 -2.76 -22.96
CA LEU A 616 24.17 -2.75 -22.23
C LEU A 616 23.65 -4.16 -21.97
N TYR A 617 23.30 -4.43 -20.72
CA TYR A 617 22.56 -5.59 -20.25
C TYR A 617 21.23 -5.13 -19.68
N THR A 618 20.21 -5.96 -19.81
CA THR A 618 18.96 -5.82 -19.06
C THR A 618 18.81 -6.94 -18.04
N ILE A 619 18.19 -6.60 -16.92
CA ILE A 619 17.91 -7.50 -15.82
C ILE A 619 16.45 -7.33 -15.40
N LEU A 620 15.62 -8.33 -15.67
CA LEU A 620 14.21 -8.34 -15.31
C LEU A 620 13.99 -8.77 -13.86
N ARG A 621 13.18 -8.02 -13.12
CA ARG A 621 12.79 -8.28 -11.72
C ARG A 621 11.29 -8.10 -11.55
N THR A 622 10.70 -8.79 -10.58
CA THR A 622 9.32 -8.59 -10.13
C THR A 622 9.24 -8.96 -8.65
N ASN A 623 8.39 -8.25 -7.90
CA ASN A 623 8.02 -8.61 -6.54
C ASN A 623 6.66 -9.34 -6.51
N ASP A 624 6.04 -9.55 -7.67
CA ASP A 624 4.73 -10.20 -7.76
C ASP A 624 4.86 -11.71 -7.52
N THR A 625 4.24 -12.18 -6.45
CA THR A 625 4.23 -13.61 -6.08
C THR A 625 3.53 -14.51 -7.10
N PHE A 626 2.73 -13.94 -8.01
CA PHE A 626 2.07 -14.66 -9.10
C PHE A 626 2.95 -14.83 -10.33
N VAL A 627 4.12 -14.20 -10.39
CA VAL A 627 5.05 -14.32 -11.52
C VAL A 627 6.36 -14.95 -11.08
N THR A 628 6.81 -15.96 -11.81
CA THR A 628 8.15 -16.54 -11.64
C THR A 628 9.03 -16.16 -12.82
N ILE A 629 10.12 -15.46 -12.56
CA ILE A 629 11.16 -15.16 -13.56
C ILE A 629 12.10 -16.36 -13.65
N ILE A 630 12.17 -17.01 -14.81
CA ILE A 630 12.96 -18.24 -15.02
C ILE A 630 14.38 -17.90 -15.45
N ASP A 631 14.50 -16.91 -16.32
CA ASP A 631 15.74 -16.28 -16.68
C ASP A 631 15.49 -14.76 -16.72
N SER A 632 16.53 -14.01 -16.42
CA SER A 632 16.40 -12.61 -16.02
C SER A 632 17.37 -11.68 -16.74
N ILE A 633 18.45 -12.20 -17.33
CA ILE A 633 19.53 -11.35 -17.84
C ILE A 633 19.60 -11.48 -19.36
N THR A 634 19.54 -10.35 -20.05
CA THR A 634 19.74 -10.30 -21.51
C THR A 634 20.87 -9.34 -21.86
N PHE A 635 21.74 -9.76 -22.77
CA PHE A 635 22.75 -8.87 -23.34
C PHE A 635 22.19 -8.15 -24.56
N VAL A 636 22.15 -6.82 -24.51
CA VAL A 636 21.64 -5.95 -25.57
C VAL A 636 22.78 -5.48 -26.48
N GLY A 637 23.98 -5.25 -25.94
CA GLY A 637 25.13 -4.76 -26.68
C GLY A 637 25.27 -3.23 -26.64
N ASN A 638 25.94 -2.63 -27.63
CA ASN A 638 26.07 -1.18 -27.72
C ASN A 638 24.82 -0.57 -28.36
N LEU A 639 24.33 0.55 -27.82
CA LEU A 639 23.21 1.30 -28.40
C LEU A 639 23.64 2.75 -28.71
N GLU A 640 23.85 3.06 -29.98
CA GLU A 640 24.29 4.38 -30.47
C GLU A 640 23.21 5.46 -30.29
N PRO A 641 23.57 6.75 -30.26
CA PRO A 641 22.60 7.86 -30.23
C PRO A 641 21.51 7.72 -31.30
N ASN A 642 20.26 7.90 -30.91
CA ASN A 642 19.05 7.71 -31.74
C ASN A 642 18.81 6.29 -32.27
N GLN A 643 19.65 5.31 -31.91
CA GLN A 643 19.46 3.93 -32.32
C GLN A 643 18.36 3.27 -31.48
N GLU A 644 17.54 2.46 -32.15
CA GLU A 644 16.58 1.57 -31.52
C GLU A 644 17.03 0.10 -31.64
N THR A 645 16.69 -0.70 -30.62
CA THR A 645 16.94 -2.14 -30.62
C THR A 645 15.75 -2.89 -30.03
N ASN A 646 15.52 -4.10 -30.54
CA ASN A 646 14.53 -5.04 -30.01
C ASN A 646 15.26 -6.23 -29.42
N PHE A 647 14.86 -6.66 -28.23
CA PHE A 647 15.33 -7.91 -27.64
C PHE A 647 14.22 -8.56 -26.82
N LEU A 648 14.34 -9.87 -26.65
CA LEU A 648 13.49 -10.64 -25.77
C LEU A 648 14.20 -10.77 -24.44
N ASP A 649 13.58 -10.28 -23.38
CA ASP A 649 13.96 -10.67 -22.03
C ASP A 649 13.33 -12.02 -21.70
N PRO A 650 13.93 -12.76 -20.76
CA PRO A 650 13.76 -14.20 -20.79
C PRO A 650 12.43 -14.65 -20.18
N LEU A 651 12.21 -15.96 -20.29
CA LEU A 651 10.95 -16.64 -20.01
C LEU A 651 10.40 -16.34 -18.60
N ILE A 652 9.17 -15.85 -18.53
CA ILE A 652 8.41 -15.72 -17.28
C ILE A 652 7.27 -16.75 -17.25
N PHE A 653 6.94 -17.25 -16.06
CA PHE A 653 5.79 -18.12 -15.83
C PHE A 653 4.74 -17.41 -14.99
N ILE A 654 3.49 -17.45 -15.45
CA ILE A 654 2.36 -16.87 -14.73
C ILE A 654 1.65 -17.97 -13.93
N SER A 655 1.50 -17.75 -12.63
CA SER A 655 0.85 -18.68 -11.72
C SER A 655 -0.58 -19.00 -12.15
N PRO A 656 -1.05 -20.26 -12.00
CA PRO A 656 -2.46 -20.60 -12.23
C PRO A 656 -3.42 -19.91 -11.25
N ASN A 657 -2.91 -19.40 -10.12
CA ASN A 657 -3.69 -18.75 -9.08
C ASN A 657 -3.79 -17.23 -9.25
N THR A 658 -3.21 -16.67 -10.31
CA THR A 658 -3.27 -15.23 -10.59
C THR A 658 -4.74 -14.78 -10.69
N PRO A 659 -5.15 -13.74 -9.94
CA PRO A 659 -6.54 -13.26 -9.97
C PRO A 659 -6.95 -12.76 -11.36
N PRO A 660 -8.24 -12.78 -11.73
CA PRO A 660 -8.70 -12.22 -12.99
C PRO A 660 -8.32 -10.75 -13.16
N ARG A 661 -7.88 -10.38 -14.36
CA ARG A 661 -7.44 -9.02 -14.73
C ARG A 661 -6.27 -8.45 -13.91
N TRP A 662 -5.59 -9.27 -13.11
CA TRP A 662 -4.41 -8.87 -12.35
C TRP A 662 -3.34 -8.21 -13.23
N GLU A 663 -2.74 -7.14 -12.71
CA GLU A 663 -1.61 -6.45 -13.31
C GLU A 663 -0.36 -6.71 -12.48
N SER A 664 0.61 -7.39 -13.09
CA SER A 664 1.90 -7.68 -12.46
C SER A 664 2.89 -6.57 -12.72
N ASN A 665 3.54 -6.09 -11.66
CA ASN A 665 4.59 -5.08 -11.73
C ASN A 665 5.95 -5.73 -12.01
N PHE A 666 6.71 -5.14 -12.94
CA PHE A 666 8.05 -5.55 -13.30
C PHE A 666 9.01 -4.36 -13.23
N LYS A 667 10.29 -4.67 -13.00
CA LYS A 667 11.40 -3.72 -13.07
C LYS A 667 12.45 -4.25 -14.03
N LEU A 668 12.72 -3.49 -15.08
CA LEU A 668 13.79 -3.69 -16.04
C LEU A 668 15.00 -2.84 -15.62
N ILE A 669 16.03 -3.46 -15.07
CA ILE A 669 17.27 -2.78 -14.73
C ILE A 669 18.18 -2.81 -15.96
N MET A 670 18.64 -1.66 -16.40
CA MET A 670 19.51 -1.48 -17.56
C MET A 670 20.90 -1.08 -17.09
N VAL A 671 21.90 -1.93 -17.38
CA VAL A 671 23.27 -1.77 -16.90
C VAL A 671 24.24 -1.86 -18.07
N GLY A 672 24.95 -0.79 -18.36
CA GLY A 672 26.08 -0.72 -19.28
C GLY A 672 27.35 -0.24 -18.55
N LEU A 673 28.46 -0.12 -19.28
CA LEU A 673 29.73 0.38 -18.72
C LEU A 673 29.64 1.84 -18.28
N ASN A 674 28.87 2.65 -19.02
CA ASN A 674 28.66 4.07 -18.81
C ASN A 674 27.18 4.42 -18.57
N TYR A 675 26.34 3.44 -18.27
CA TYR A 675 24.90 3.62 -18.10
C TYR A 675 24.36 2.74 -16.98
N LEU A 676 23.59 3.31 -16.06
CA LEU A 676 22.82 2.55 -15.09
C LEU A 676 21.49 3.26 -14.88
N ASP A 677 20.42 2.58 -15.24
CA ASP A 677 19.07 3.06 -15.01
C ASP A 677 18.14 1.87 -14.79
N SER A 678 16.90 2.14 -14.40
CA SER A 678 15.89 1.12 -14.32
C SER A 678 14.52 1.67 -14.66
N LEU A 679 13.72 0.85 -15.31
CA LEU A 679 12.37 1.18 -15.72
C LEU A 679 11.40 0.21 -15.04
N ASN A 680 10.36 0.73 -14.40
CA ASN A 680 9.24 -0.08 -13.96
C ASN A 680 8.17 -0.13 -15.06
N PHE A 681 7.44 -1.24 -15.17
CA PHE A 681 6.33 -1.39 -16.09
C PHE A 681 5.36 -2.46 -15.59
N THR A 682 4.10 -2.41 -16.04
CA THR A 682 3.09 -3.44 -15.73
C THR A 682 2.81 -4.33 -16.92
N VAL A 683 2.49 -5.59 -16.64
CA VAL A 683 1.92 -6.53 -17.61
C VAL A 683 0.66 -7.13 -17.00
N ARG A 684 -0.44 -7.12 -17.74
CA ARG A 684 -1.65 -7.81 -17.33
C ARG A 684 -1.45 -9.32 -17.43
N THR A 685 -1.52 -10.01 -16.28
CA THR A 685 -1.24 -11.44 -16.11
C THR A 685 -2.48 -12.26 -15.73
N GLY A 686 -3.60 -11.62 -15.37
CA GLY A 686 -4.79 -12.28 -14.84
C GLY A 686 -5.86 -12.77 -15.84
N GLY A 687 -5.73 -12.57 -17.14
CA GLY A 687 -6.79 -12.94 -18.11
C GLY A 687 -8.16 -12.22 -17.92
N GLY A 688 -9.23 -12.71 -18.59
CA GLY A 688 -10.64 -12.27 -18.43
C GLY A 688 -11.13 -11.10 -19.32
N THR A 689 -12.46 -10.94 -19.48
CA THR A 689 -13.13 -9.84 -20.21
C THR A 689 -13.93 -8.94 -19.27
N ALA A 690 -14.49 -7.82 -19.76
CA ALA A 690 -15.31 -6.88 -18.99
C ALA A 690 -16.52 -7.52 -18.27
N THR A 691 -17.05 -8.64 -18.76
CA THR A 691 -18.22 -9.33 -18.21
C THR A 691 -17.91 -10.67 -17.55
N CYS A 692 -16.64 -11.11 -17.58
CA CYS A 692 -16.30 -12.47 -17.17
C CYS A 692 -14.84 -12.65 -16.68
N PRO A 693 -14.65 -13.17 -15.45
CA PRO A 693 -15.58 -13.11 -14.33
C PRO A 693 -15.70 -11.65 -13.87
N LEU A 694 -16.89 -11.25 -13.43
CA LEU A 694 -17.15 -9.90 -12.94
C LEU A 694 -17.32 -9.95 -11.41
N PRO A 695 -16.36 -9.40 -10.61
CA PRO A 695 -16.49 -9.37 -9.15
C PRO A 695 -17.46 -8.29 -8.70
N ASP A 696 -17.92 -8.38 -7.44
CA ASP A 696 -18.36 -7.18 -6.72
C ASP A 696 -17.17 -6.31 -6.30
N ASN A 697 -17.45 -5.12 -5.82
CA ASN A 697 -16.48 -4.14 -5.34
C ASN A 697 -15.69 -4.56 -4.07
N GLN A 698 -15.93 -5.75 -3.52
CA GLN A 698 -15.20 -6.31 -2.37
C GLN A 698 -14.72 -7.76 -2.62
N TYR A 699 -14.80 -8.26 -3.86
CA TYR A 699 -14.43 -9.61 -4.27
C TYR A 699 -15.13 -10.75 -3.50
N ILE A 700 -16.33 -10.52 -2.96
CA ILE A 700 -17.09 -11.52 -2.18
C ILE A 700 -17.81 -12.48 -3.12
N TYR A 701 -18.58 -11.94 -4.07
CA TYR A 701 -19.24 -12.66 -5.14
C TYR A 701 -18.58 -12.37 -6.49
N TRP A 702 -18.73 -13.33 -7.39
CA TRP A 702 -18.30 -13.27 -8.77
C TRP A 702 -19.45 -13.69 -9.68
N ALA A 703 -19.68 -12.93 -10.75
CA ALA A 703 -20.57 -13.28 -11.84
C ALA A 703 -19.80 -13.97 -12.97
N TYR A 704 -20.24 -15.17 -13.32
CA TYR A 704 -19.77 -15.96 -14.45
C TYR A 704 -20.92 -16.14 -15.43
N ASP A 705 -20.76 -15.78 -16.69
CA ASP A 705 -21.73 -16.10 -17.72
C ASP A 705 -21.33 -17.34 -18.53
N ASN A 706 -22.23 -17.87 -19.35
CA ASN A 706 -21.94 -19.04 -20.19
C ASN A 706 -20.90 -18.78 -21.31
N SER A 707 -20.35 -17.56 -21.43
CA SER A 707 -19.16 -17.29 -22.27
C SER A 707 -17.84 -17.51 -21.52
N CYS A 708 -17.89 -17.63 -20.19
CA CYS A 708 -16.76 -17.92 -19.29
C CYS A 708 -16.18 -19.33 -19.41
N SER A 709 -16.17 -19.93 -20.61
CA SER A 709 -15.86 -21.35 -20.85
C SER A 709 -14.53 -21.85 -20.25
N THR A 710 -13.56 -20.96 -20.01
CA THR A 710 -12.28 -21.31 -19.37
C THR A 710 -12.37 -21.46 -17.85
N TYR A 711 -13.39 -20.93 -17.19
CA TYR A 711 -13.56 -20.95 -15.74
C TYR A 711 -14.42 -22.13 -15.28
N THR A 712 -14.06 -22.74 -14.14
CA THR A 712 -14.78 -23.89 -13.57
C THR A 712 -16.23 -23.54 -13.19
N GLU A 713 -16.50 -22.30 -12.81
CA GLU A 713 -17.84 -21.83 -12.43
C GLU A 713 -18.70 -21.36 -13.60
N CYS A 714 -18.23 -21.50 -14.84
CA CYS A 714 -19.01 -21.22 -16.04
C CYS A 714 -20.39 -21.93 -15.98
N PRO A 715 -21.51 -21.20 -15.96
CA PRO A 715 -22.82 -21.81 -15.98
C PRO A 715 -23.13 -22.41 -17.36
N ARG A 716 -23.98 -23.44 -17.36
CA ARG A 716 -24.67 -23.91 -18.57
C ARG A 716 -26.06 -23.29 -18.61
N TYR A 717 -26.49 -22.89 -19.80
CA TYR A 717 -27.89 -22.53 -20.02
C TYR A 717 -28.73 -23.81 -20.12
N GLU A 718 -29.62 -23.99 -19.16
CA GLU A 718 -30.48 -25.17 -19.02
C GLU A 718 -31.86 -24.72 -18.52
N TRP A 719 -32.73 -24.36 -19.46
CA TRP A 719 -34.05 -23.79 -19.14
C TRP A 719 -34.95 -24.82 -18.43
N ILE A 720 -35.70 -24.36 -17.42
CA ILE A 720 -36.67 -25.16 -16.67
C ILE A 720 -38.02 -24.47 -16.80
N GLU A 721 -39.03 -25.19 -17.28
CA GLU A 721 -40.37 -24.64 -17.50
C GLU A 721 -41.24 -24.91 -16.28
N LEU A 722 -41.69 -23.86 -15.58
CA LEU A 722 -42.53 -23.97 -14.40
C LEU A 722 -44.02 -23.81 -14.71
N ARG A 723 -44.39 -23.32 -15.91
CA ARG A 723 -45.80 -23.28 -16.30
C ARG A 723 -46.41 -24.67 -16.23
N ASN A 724 -47.51 -24.81 -15.48
CA ASN A 724 -48.21 -26.07 -15.22
C ASN A 724 -47.45 -27.10 -14.36
N VAL A 725 -46.25 -26.78 -13.86
CA VAL A 725 -45.44 -27.66 -12.99
C VAL A 725 -45.27 -27.02 -11.61
N GLY A 726 -44.94 -25.73 -11.57
CA GLY A 726 -44.79 -24.94 -10.36
C GLY A 726 -46.12 -24.38 -9.84
N ARG A 727 -46.05 -23.71 -8.69
CA ARG A 727 -47.15 -22.95 -8.11
C ARG A 727 -47.14 -21.53 -8.66
N ARG A 728 -48.23 -21.08 -9.28
CA ARG A 728 -48.42 -19.68 -9.67
C ARG A 728 -48.60 -18.80 -8.43
N LEU A 729 -47.84 -17.71 -8.34
CA LEU A 729 -47.97 -16.73 -7.26
C LEU A 729 -49.20 -15.81 -7.51
N PRO A 730 -49.94 -15.42 -6.46
CA PRO A 730 -51.19 -14.65 -6.60
C PRO A 730 -50.91 -13.15 -6.79
N ILE A 731 -50.17 -12.79 -7.84
CA ILE A 731 -50.00 -11.40 -8.30
C ILE A 731 -51.12 -11.08 -9.28
N THR A 732 -51.98 -10.15 -8.91
CA THR A 732 -53.23 -9.83 -9.63
C THR A 732 -53.30 -8.40 -10.12
N ALA A 733 -52.38 -7.54 -9.68
CA ALA A 733 -52.29 -6.14 -10.08
C ALA A 733 -50.85 -5.76 -10.40
N ASP A 734 -50.71 -4.58 -11.00
CA ASP A 734 -49.41 -3.93 -11.13
C ASP A 734 -48.82 -3.63 -9.76
N ASP A 735 -47.50 -3.48 -9.68
CA ASP A 735 -46.81 -3.08 -8.46
C ASP A 735 -47.25 -3.90 -7.23
N GLN A 736 -46.89 -5.19 -7.22
CA GLN A 736 -47.28 -6.09 -6.15
C GLN A 736 -46.13 -6.98 -5.69
N THR A 737 -45.94 -7.05 -4.37
CA THR A 737 -44.93 -7.93 -3.74
C THR A 737 -45.60 -9.01 -2.90
N ILE A 738 -45.28 -10.26 -3.20
CA ILE A 738 -45.75 -11.44 -2.49
C ILE A 738 -44.64 -11.97 -1.57
N ARG A 739 -45.06 -12.47 -0.41
CA ARG A 739 -44.18 -13.08 0.57
C ARG A 739 -44.41 -14.58 0.64
N ILE A 740 -43.32 -15.34 0.66
CA ILE A 740 -43.32 -16.78 0.87
C ILE A 740 -42.19 -17.17 1.84
N PRO A 741 -42.31 -18.28 2.58
CA PRO A 741 -41.22 -18.75 3.42
C PRO A 741 -40.09 -19.34 2.57
N TRP A 742 -38.85 -19.26 3.09
CA TRP A 742 -37.72 -19.95 2.49
C TRP A 742 -37.87 -21.47 2.66
N PRO A 743 -37.63 -22.28 1.61
CA PRO A 743 -37.63 -23.74 1.73
C PRO A 743 -36.35 -24.29 2.41
N PHE A 744 -35.29 -23.48 2.51
CA PHE A 744 -34.00 -23.81 3.13
C PHE A 744 -33.30 -22.53 3.60
N PRO A 745 -32.30 -22.61 4.51
CA PRO A 745 -31.49 -21.45 4.89
C PRO A 745 -30.73 -20.86 3.68
N PHE A 746 -30.87 -19.56 3.48
CA PHE A 746 -30.20 -18.81 2.42
C PHE A 746 -29.08 -17.96 3.01
N TYR A 747 -27.84 -18.24 2.63
CA TYR A 747 -26.64 -17.52 3.03
C TYR A 747 -26.20 -16.62 1.88
N TYR A 748 -26.15 -15.32 2.16
CA TYR A 748 -25.95 -14.28 1.16
C TYR A 748 -25.27 -13.07 1.80
N TYR A 749 -24.15 -12.61 1.23
CA TYR A 749 -23.29 -11.56 1.78
C TYR A 749 -23.01 -11.67 3.30
N GLY A 750 -22.71 -12.87 3.77
CA GLY A 750 -22.34 -13.12 5.18
C GLY A 750 -23.52 -13.24 6.13
N ILE A 751 -24.74 -12.98 5.66
CA ILE A 751 -25.97 -13.09 6.46
C ILE A 751 -26.70 -14.39 6.13
N ARG A 752 -27.25 -15.03 7.17
CA ARG A 752 -28.13 -16.18 7.06
C ARG A 752 -29.59 -15.75 7.18
N TYR A 753 -30.37 -16.05 6.16
CA TYR A 753 -31.80 -15.81 6.04
C TYR A 753 -32.58 -17.13 6.10
N PHE A 754 -33.71 -17.14 6.81
CA PHE A 754 -34.57 -18.34 6.91
C PHE A 754 -36.06 -18.04 7.09
N ASP A 755 -36.43 -16.76 7.29
CA ASP A 755 -37.79 -16.39 7.66
C ASP A 755 -38.72 -16.14 6.46
N SER A 756 -38.37 -15.19 5.60
CA SER A 756 -39.26 -14.70 4.54
C SER A 756 -38.48 -14.35 3.28
N LEU A 757 -39.06 -14.67 2.13
CA LEU A 757 -38.64 -14.25 0.80
C LEU A 757 -39.73 -13.35 0.21
N SER A 758 -39.38 -12.10 -0.10
CA SER A 758 -40.26 -11.17 -0.82
C SER A 758 -39.93 -11.21 -2.31
N ILE A 759 -40.93 -11.44 -3.15
CA ILE A 759 -40.84 -11.49 -4.62
C ILE A 759 -41.75 -10.41 -5.20
N CYS A 760 -41.20 -9.51 -5.99
CA CYS A 760 -41.93 -8.38 -6.59
C CYS A 760 -42.37 -8.69 -8.03
N SER A 761 -43.47 -8.09 -8.47
CA SER A 761 -43.91 -8.05 -9.86
C SER A 761 -42.80 -7.55 -10.78
N ASN A 762 -42.05 -6.54 -10.32
CA ASN A 762 -41.05 -5.75 -11.04
C ASN A 762 -39.68 -6.44 -11.17
N GLY A 763 -39.66 -7.77 -11.15
CA GLY A 763 -38.49 -8.56 -11.56
C GLY A 763 -37.31 -8.58 -10.59
N TRP A 764 -37.56 -8.29 -9.31
CA TRP A 764 -36.60 -8.40 -8.21
C TRP A 764 -37.16 -9.19 -7.02
N LEU A 765 -36.26 -9.64 -6.15
CA LEU A 765 -36.58 -10.26 -4.87
C LEU A 765 -35.58 -9.85 -3.78
N THR A 766 -35.97 -9.99 -2.52
CA THR A 766 -35.09 -9.76 -1.35
C THR A 766 -35.34 -10.83 -0.28
N PRO A 767 -34.29 -11.27 0.43
CA PRO A 767 -34.44 -12.21 1.54
C PRO A 767 -35.02 -11.56 2.82
N TYR A 768 -35.43 -10.28 2.76
CA TYR A 768 -36.14 -9.60 3.83
C TYR A 768 -37.65 -9.57 3.61
N ARG A 769 -38.38 -9.34 4.70
CA ARG A 769 -39.81 -9.05 4.65
C ARG A 769 -40.04 -7.60 4.22
N THR A 770 -40.53 -7.39 3.00
CA THR A 770 -40.95 -6.08 2.51
C THR A 770 -42.29 -6.11 1.78
N THR A 771 -42.95 -4.96 1.70
CA THR A 771 -44.12 -4.67 0.84
C THR A 771 -43.79 -3.66 -0.24
N SER A 772 -42.52 -3.27 -0.39
CA SER A 772 -42.08 -2.36 -1.45
C SER A 772 -42.39 -2.93 -2.83
N THR A 773 -42.69 -2.05 -3.77
CA THR A 773 -43.09 -2.36 -5.15
C THR A 773 -42.26 -1.52 -6.13
N VAL A 774 -41.03 -1.15 -5.76
CA VAL A 774 -40.19 -0.26 -6.57
C VAL A 774 -40.03 -0.78 -8.00
N TYR A 775 -40.47 0.03 -8.97
CA TYR A 775 -40.36 -0.23 -10.41
C TYR A 775 -39.21 0.53 -11.07
N ASN A 776 -38.85 1.71 -10.53
CA ASN A 776 -37.79 2.55 -11.06
C ASN A 776 -36.41 1.99 -10.70
N ASN A 777 -35.75 1.34 -11.65
CA ASN A 777 -34.48 0.66 -11.45
C ASN A 777 -33.28 1.62 -11.43
N GLN A 778 -32.24 1.25 -10.69
CA GLN A 778 -30.97 1.98 -10.55
C GLN A 778 -29.79 1.00 -10.65
N PRO A 779 -28.57 1.45 -10.98
CA PRO A 779 -27.38 0.59 -10.94
C PRO A 779 -27.12 0.05 -9.53
N LEU A 780 -26.60 -1.17 -9.42
CA LEU A 780 -26.18 -1.75 -8.13
C LEU A 780 -24.65 -1.68 -7.92
N PRO A 781 -24.16 -1.61 -6.69
CA PRO A 781 -24.90 -1.26 -5.48
C PRO A 781 -25.32 0.22 -5.49
N ASP A 782 -26.44 0.57 -4.86
CA ASP A 782 -26.88 1.97 -4.70
C ASP A 782 -27.17 2.32 -3.23
N PRO A 783 -26.18 2.88 -2.51
CA PRO A 783 -26.32 3.23 -1.10
C PRO A 783 -27.17 4.49 -0.87
N THR A 784 -27.51 5.22 -1.94
CA THR A 784 -28.32 6.44 -1.87
C THR A 784 -29.81 6.16 -2.04
N SER A 785 -30.15 4.95 -2.50
CA SER A 785 -31.53 4.58 -2.76
C SER A 785 -32.30 4.21 -1.49
N THR A 786 -33.62 4.43 -1.54
CA THR A 786 -34.58 3.95 -0.52
C THR A 786 -35.11 2.55 -0.84
N ASN A 787 -34.41 1.82 -1.72
CA ASN A 787 -34.81 0.50 -2.17
C ASN A 787 -34.67 -0.54 -1.03
N PRO A 788 -35.40 -1.66 -1.09
CA PRO A 788 -35.26 -2.73 -0.11
C PRO A 788 -33.83 -3.28 -0.10
N ASN A 789 -33.23 -3.48 1.07
CA ASN A 789 -31.85 -3.98 1.10
C ASN A 789 -31.70 -5.43 0.59
N ALA A 790 -30.48 -5.81 0.24
CA ALA A 790 -30.12 -7.14 -0.24
C ALA A 790 -30.92 -7.57 -1.49
N MET A 791 -31.12 -6.65 -2.44
CA MET A 791 -31.85 -6.95 -3.67
C MET A 791 -31.11 -7.98 -4.53
N ILE A 792 -31.89 -8.86 -5.14
CA ILE A 792 -31.48 -9.78 -6.19
C ILE A 792 -32.35 -9.48 -7.39
N CYS A 793 -31.74 -8.94 -8.44
CA CYS A 793 -32.40 -8.34 -9.59
C CYS A 793 -32.11 -9.16 -10.85
N PRO A 794 -32.86 -10.23 -11.14
CA PRO A 794 -32.72 -10.94 -12.42
C PRO A 794 -33.17 -10.08 -13.61
N ASN A 795 -34.17 -9.21 -13.43
CA ASN A 795 -34.62 -8.24 -14.43
C ASN A 795 -35.42 -7.11 -13.75
N TRP A 796 -34.76 -6.23 -13.00
CA TRP A 796 -35.48 -5.18 -12.28
C TRP A 796 -35.85 -4.04 -13.23
N ASP A 797 -37.16 -3.87 -13.44
CA ASP A 797 -37.78 -2.84 -14.26
C ASP A 797 -39.29 -2.77 -13.95
N ASP A 798 -40.01 -1.87 -14.59
CA ASP A 798 -41.47 -1.74 -14.50
C ASP A 798 -42.17 -2.85 -15.29
N LEU A 799 -42.50 -3.97 -14.64
CA LEU A 799 -43.08 -5.17 -15.25
C LEU A 799 -44.54 -5.38 -14.85
N TYR A 800 -45.35 -5.89 -15.77
CA TYR A 800 -46.78 -6.13 -15.55
C TYR A 800 -47.18 -7.63 -15.65
N PRO A 801 -46.79 -8.50 -14.69
CA PRO A 801 -47.16 -9.92 -14.67
C PRO A 801 -48.65 -10.28 -14.72
N PRO A 802 -49.61 -9.44 -14.26
CA PRO A 802 -51.04 -9.76 -14.42
C PRO A 802 -51.43 -10.00 -15.88
N TYR A 803 -50.73 -9.38 -16.83
CA TYR A 803 -50.93 -9.55 -18.25
C TYR A 803 -49.79 -10.38 -18.84
N GLY A 804 -50.03 -11.70 -18.92
CA GLY A 804 -49.03 -12.71 -19.24
C GLY A 804 -49.35 -14.02 -18.56
N ASN A 805 -48.37 -14.92 -18.43
CA ASN A 805 -48.58 -16.18 -17.70
C ASN A 805 -48.25 -16.05 -16.21
N GLY A 806 -47.62 -14.95 -15.80
CA GLY A 806 -47.39 -14.55 -14.41
C GLY A 806 -46.08 -15.08 -13.82
N ILE A 807 -45.97 -15.03 -12.50
CA ILE A 807 -44.80 -15.51 -11.76
C ILE A 807 -45.08 -16.90 -11.19
N TRP A 808 -44.16 -17.83 -11.44
CA TRP A 808 -44.23 -19.21 -10.98
C TRP A 808 -43.09 -19.53 -10.01
N PHE A 809 -43.37 -20.41 -9.06
CA PHE A 809 -42.45 -20.82 -8.00
C PHE A 809 -42.42 -22.34 -7.87
N LEU A 810 -41.23 -22.95 -7.80
CA LEU A 810 -41.04 -24.38 -7.55
C LEU A 810 -39.82 -24.62 -6.66
N TYR A 811 -40.00 -25.37 -5.57
CA TYR A 811 -38.89 -25.93 -4.80
C TYR A 811 -38.64 -27.39 -5.22
N ASP A 812 -37.49 -27.63 -5.84
CA ASP A 812 -37.03 -28.93 -6.32
C ASP A 812 -36.01 -29.49 -5.32
N SER A 813 -36.50 -30.18 -4.30
CA SER A 813 -35.67 -30.71 -3.21
C SER A 813 -34.71 -31.81 -3.66
N LEU A 814 -35.03 -32.54 -4.73
CA LEU A 814 -34.17 -33.62 -5.26
C LEU A 814 -32.89 -33.07 -5.93
N ASN A 815 -32.99 -31.90 -6.54
CA ASN A 815 -31.86 -31.24 -7.19
C ASN A 815 -31.34 -30.04 -6.38
N HIS A 816 -31.72 -29.94 -5.11
CA HIS A 816 -31.19 -28.95 -4.17
C HIS A 816 -31.33 -27.50 -4.63
N ARG A 817 -32.49 -27.14 -5.21
CA ARG A 817 -32.68 -25.82 -5.82
C ARG A 817 -34.10 -25.27 -5.67
N LEU A 818 -34.17 -23.96 -5.51
CA LEU A 818 -35.38 -23.16 -5.63
C LEU A 818 -35.39 -22.46 -7.00
N ILE A 819 -36.53 -22.45 -7.69
CA ILE A 819 -36.68 -21.81 -9.00
C ILE A 819 -37.88 -20.85 -8.98
N ILE A 820 -37.67 -19.64 -9.47
CA ILE A 820 -38.70 -18.62 -9.67
C ILE A 820 -38.64 -18.16 -11.12
N GLU A 821 -39.77 -18.23 -11.82
CA GLU A 821 -39.90 -17.88 -13.24
C GLU A 821 -40.87 -16.72 -13.42
N TRP A 822 -40.46 -15.69 -14.14
CA TRP A 822 -41.34 -14.69 -14.74
C TRP A 822 -41.65 -15.15 -16.15
N ASP A 823 -42.87 -15.64 -16.35
CA ASP A 823 -43.23 -16.35 -17.56
C ASP A 823 -44.02 -15.46 -18.52
N SER A 824 -43.32 -15.00 -19.56
CA SER A 824 -43.93 -14.20 -20.64
C SER A 824 -44.68 -13.01 -20.03
N VAL A 825 -43.97 -12.18 -19.28
CA VAL A 825 -44.44 -10.93 -18.69
C VAL A 825 -43.96 -9.78 -19.55
N HIS A 826 -44.75 -8.73 -19.74
CA HIS A 826 -44.31 -7.56 -20.49
C HIS A 826 -43.96 -6.39 -19.57
N TYR A 827 -43.24 -5.41 -20.11
CA TYR A 827 -42.98 -4.14 -19.43
C TYR A 827 -44.26 -3.29 -19.40
N PHE A 828 -44.49 -2.52 -18.34
CA PHE A 828 -45.66 -1.64 -18.25
C PHE A 828 -45.69 -0.65 -19.44
N SER A 829 -44.52 -0.09 -19.78
CA SER A 829 -44.30 0.68 -20.99
C SER A 829 -42.87 0.45 -21.52
N PRO A 830 -42.68 -0.14 -22.71
CA PRO A 830 -43.70 -0.52 -23.70
C PRO A 830 -44.34 -1.90 -23.46
N ASN A 831 -45.66 -1.99 -23.62
CA ASN A 831 -46.43 -3.24 -23.48
C ASN A 831 -46.27 -4.24 -24.64
N THR A 832 -45.38 -3.95 -25.60
CA THR A 832 -45.08 -4.80 -26.76
C THR A 832 -43.84 -5.65 -26.56
N GLN A 833 -43.05 -5.38 -25.51
CA GLN A 833 -41.83 -6.12 -25.20
C GLN A 833 -42.11 -7.14 -24.12
N TRP A 834 -41.90 -8.42 -24.45
CA TRP A 834 -42.23 -9.55 -23.58
C TRP A 834 -40.97 -10.26 -23.15
N GLU A 835 -40.89 -10.60 -21.87
CA GLU A 835 -39.76 -11.31 -21.30
C GLU A 835 -40.13 -12.60 -20.58
N LYS A 836 -39.21 -13.56 -20.68
CA LYS A 836 -39.26 -14.84 -20.02
C LYS A 836 -37.88 -15.18 -19.47
N PHE A 837 -37.75 -15.07 -18.15
CA PHE A 837 -36.52 -15.26 -17.40
C PHE A 837 -36.78 -15.96 -16.07
N GLN A 838 -35.75 -16.57 -15.49
CA GLN A 838 -35.84 -17.27 -14.22
C GLN A 838 -34.60 -17.06 -13.38
N ILE A 839 -34.78 -17.22 -12.07
CA ILE A 839 -33.71 -17.34 -11.10
C ILE A 839 -33.74 -18.73 -10.48
N ILE A 840 -32.55 -19.33 -10.32
CA ILE A 840 -32.32 -20.60 -9.65
C ILE A 840 -31.39 -20.33 -8.46
N ILE A 841 -31.83 -20.68 -7.25
CA ILE A 841 -31.03 -20.57 -6.03
C ILE A 841 -30.76 -21.98 -5.53
N TYR A 842 -29.50 -22.39 -5.50
CA TYR A 842 -29.09 -23.69 -4.97
C TYR A 842 -29.00 -23.63 -3.44
N ASP A 843 -29.43 -24.68 -2.75
CA ASP A 843 -29.30 -24.78 -1.30
C ASP A 843 -27.83 -25.00 -0.87
N THR A 844 -27.56 -25.01 0.44
CA THR A 844 -26.19 -25.07 0.98
C THR A 844 -25.47 -26.39 0.74
N THR A 845 -26.15 -27.45 0.29
CA THR A 845 -25.48 -28.73 -0.04
C THR A 845 -24.65 -28.65 -1.33
N VAL A 846 -24.90 -27.62 -2.14
CA VAL A 846 -24.18 -27.33 -3.41
C VAL A 846 -23.49 -25.95 -3.36
N ALA A 847 -23.29 -25.41 -2.15
CA ALA A 847 -22.73 -24.08 -1.91
C ALA A 847 -21.22 -23.95 -2.24
N GLY A 848 -20.75 -22.71 -2.34
CA GLY A 848 -19.31 -22.39 -2.34
C GLY A 848 -18.68 -22.43 -0.94
N PRO A 849 -17.42 -21.99 -0.79
CA PRO A 849 -16.76 -21.83 0.51
C PRO A 849 -17.66 -21.11 1.51
N ASN A 850 -17.57 -21.42 2.81
CA ASN A 850 -18.37 -20.78 3.86
C ASN A 850 -19.91 -20.90 3.72
N ASN A 851 -20.41 -21.86 2.94
CA ASN A 851 -21.83 -22.20 2.77
C ASN A 851 -22.71 -21.14 2.05
N TYR A 852 -22.13 -20.23 1.27
CA TYR A 852 -22.91 -19.25 0.50
C TYR A 852 -23.66 -19.92 -0.65
N ASN A 853 -24.93 -19.54 -0.84
CA ASN A 853 -25.76 -20.10 -1.89
C ASN A 853 -25.29 -19.63 -3.28
N LYS A 854 -25.32 -20.54 -4.25
CA LYS A 854 -25.10 -20.22 -5.67
C LYS A 854 -26.41 -19.72 -6.27
N ILE A 855 -26.35 -18.61 -6.98
CA ILE A 855 -27.51 -17.99 -7.64
C ILE A 855 -27.26 -18.04 -9.14
N VAL A 856 -28.26 -18.43 -9.93
CA VAL A 856 -28.15 -18.47 -11.39
C VAL A 856 -29.35 -17.76 -12.02
N PHE A 857 -29.09 -16.74 -12.82
CA PHE A 857 -30.09 -16.14 -13.70
C PHE A 857 -30.06 -16.83 -15.06
N GLN A 858 -31.23 -17.08 -15.64
CA GLN A 858 -31.34 -17.57 -17.01
C GLN A 858 -32.40 -16.80 -17.80
N TYR A 859 -32.11 -16.56 -19.08
CA TYR A 859 -32.91 -15.74 -19.97
C TYR A 859 -33.34 -16.55 -21.20
N LYS A 860 -34.64 -16.83 -21.34
CA LYS A 860 -35.18 -17.51 -22.55
C LYS A 860 -35.45 -16.53 -23.68
N THR A 861 -35.84 -15.31 -23.32
CA THR A 861 -35.92 -14.16 -24.22
C THR A 861 -35.03 -13.04 -23.66
N ALA A 862 -34.66 -12.11 -24.54
CA ALA A 862 -33.89 -10.93 -24.20
C ALA A 862 -34.22 -9.80 -25.19
N ASN A 863 -35.43 -9.28 -25.12
CA ASN A 863 -35.98 -8.34 -26.10
C ASN A 863 -35.78 -6.86 -25.68
N TYR A 864 -35.75 -6.52 -24.38
CA TYR A 864 -35.72 -5.13 -23.91
C TYR A 864 -34.92 -4.88 -22.61
N PHE A 865 -33.91 -5.70 -22.31
CA PHE A 865 -33.10 -5.62 -21.09
C PHE A 865 -32.26 -4.34 -20.91
N GLN A 866 -32.09 -3.52 -21.94
CA GLN A 866 -31.30 -2.27 -21.84
C GLN A 866 -31.90 -1.25 -20.87
N SER A 867 -33.20 -1.36 -20.60
CA SER A 867 -33.91 -0.52 -19.61
C SER A 867 -33.67 -1.00 -18.18
N SER A 868 -33.28 -2.26 -17.99
CA SER A 868 -33.42 -2.97 -16.72
C SER A 868 -32.11 -3.05 -15.94
N THR A 869 -32.20 -3.15 -14.62
CA THR A 869 -31.07 -3.46 -13.75
C THR A 869 -30.95 -4.96 -13.54
N ILE A 870 -29.75 -5.50 -13.77
CA ILE A 870 -29.42 -6.90 -13.55
C ILE A 870 -28.27 -6.98 -12.56
N GLY A 871 -28.44 -7.73 -11.47
CA GLY A 871 -27.39 -7.79 -10.46
C GLY A 871 -27.83 -8.29 -9.11
N ILE A 872 -26.90 -8.20 -8.17
CA ILE A 872 -27.06 -8.58 -6.78
C ILE A 872 -26.37 -7.54 -5.90
N GLU A 873 -26.93 -7.21 -4.74
CA GLU A 873 -26.28 -6.34 -3.75
C GLU A 873 -26.47 -6.85 -2.32
N ASP A 874 -25.65 -6.36 -1.41
CA ASP A 874 -25.62 -6.78 -0.03
C ASP A 874 -26.68 -6.06 0.84
N HIS A 875 -26.66 -6.34 2.14
CA HIS A 875 -27.66 -5.83 3.07
C HIS A 875 -27.44 -4.36 3.47
N THR A 876 -26.29 -3.75 3.14
CA THR A 876 -26.04 -2.32 3.33
C THR A 876 -26.20 -1.50 2.04
N ASN A 877 -26.47 -2.16 0.90
CA ASN A 877 -26.55 -1.57 -0.44
C ASN A 877 -25.26 -0.84 -0.84
N THR A 878 -24.11 -1.22 -0.27
CA THR A 878 -22.79 -0.64 -0.60
C THR A 878 -21.89 -1.62 -1.33
N ILE A 879 -22.23 -2.91 -1.30
CA ILE A 879 -21.47 -3.98 -1.96
C ILE A 879 -22.39 -4.69 -2.96
N GLY A 880 -21.95 -4.88 -4.19
CA GLY A 880 -22.78 -5.56 -5.18
C GLY A 880 -22.15 -5.72 -6.56
N ILE A 881 -22.85 -6.48 -7.41
CA ILE A 881 -22.55 -6.67 -8.83
C ILE A 881 -23.69 -6.07 -9.63
N ASN A 882 -23.41 -5.04 -10.42
CA ASN A 882 -24.27 -4.61 -11.53
C ASN A 882 -23.77 -5.21 -12.84
N TYR A 883 -24.49 -6.23 -13.33
CA TYR A 883 -24.14 -6.94 -14.55
C TYR A 883 -24.56 -6.10 -15.78
N PRO A 884 -23.66 -5.87 -16.75
CA PRO A 884 -23.98 -5.04 -17.91
C PRO A 884 -25.16 -5.58 -18.73
N ALA A 885 -26.18 -4.73 -18.94
CA ALA A 885 -27.39 -5.09 -19.67
C ALA A 885 -27.14 -5.53 -21.13
N ASN A 886 -26.10 -4.98 -21.77
CA ASN A 886 -25.66 -5.40 -23.11
C ASN A 886 -25.12 -6.84 -23.17
N GLY A 887 -24.79 -7.44 -22.02
CA GLY A 887 -24.39 -8.84 -21.90
C GLY A 887 -25.58 -9.81 -21.93
N ILE A 888 -26.81 -9.31 -21.76
CA ILE A 888 -28.03 -10.13 -21.77
C ILE A 888 -28.47 -10.37 -23.21
N ILE A 889 -28.43 -11.65 -23.60
CA ILE A 889 -28.89 -12.14 -24.90
C ILE A 889 -29.77 -13.37 -24.68
N ARG A 890 -30.48 -13.79 -25.73
CA ARG A 890 -31.27 -15.02 -25.71
C ARG A 890 -30.38 -16.20 -25.31
N GLU A 891 -30.88 -17.06 -24.42
CA GLU A 891 -30.17 -18.25 -23.91
C GLU A 891 -28.90 -17.93 -23.09
N ARG A 892 -28.87 -16.74 -22.46
CA ARG A 892 -27.84 -16.37 -21.50
C ARG A 892 -28.10 -17.02 -20.14
N ALA A 893 -27.03 -17.52 -19.51
CA ALA A 893 -27.03 -17.92 -18.10
C ALA A 893 -25.90 -17.20 -17.36
N ILE A 894 -26.20 -16.70 -16.16
CA ILE A 894 -25.25 -15.96 -15.31
C ILE A 894 -25.29 -16.58 -13.92
N ARG A 895 -24.16 -17.05 -13.42
CA ARG A 895 -23.99 -17.59 -12.08
C ARG A 895 -23.28 -16.57 -11.19
N PHE A 896 -23.88 -16.26 -10.06
CA PHE A 896 -23.27 -15.54 -8.96
C PHE A 896 -22.88 -16.54 -7.88
N THR A 897 -21.59 -16.57 -7.56
CA THR A 897 -21.04 -17.44 -6.51
C THR A 897 -19.83 -16.78 -5.85
N ASN A 898 -19.56 -17.15 -4.60
CA ASN A 898 -18.37 -16.75 -3.87
C ASN A 898 -17.17 -17.68 -4.10
N ILE A 899 -17.26 -18.59 -5.08
CA ILE A 899 -16.13 -19.43 -5.46
C ILE A 899 -15.15 -18.57 -6.25
N TRP A 900 -13.90 -18.59 -5.78
CA TRP A 900 -12.79 -17.90 -6.42
C TRP A 900 -12.63 -18.36 -7.87
N PRO A 901 -12.33 -17.45 -8.82
CA PRO A 901 -12.12 -17.80 -10.21
C PRO A 901 -10.97 -18.79 -10.40
N HIS A 902 -11.28 -20.02 -10.82
CA HIS A 902 -10.30 -21.03 -11.19
C HIS A 902 -10.43 -21.37 -12.69
N VAL A 903 -9.31 -21.40 -13.41
CA VAL A 903 -9.25 -21.83 -14.81
C VAL A 903 -9.19 -23.36 -14.87
N SER A 904 -10.00 -23.98 -15.72
CA SER A 904 -10.10 -25.44 -15.86
C SER A 904 -8.89 -26.02 -16.61
N LEU A 905 -8.23 -27.03 -16.02
CA LEU A 905 -7.14 -27.82 -16.63
C LEU A 905 -7.53 -28.57 -17.92
N PHE A 906 -8.82 -28.66 -18.26
CA PHE A 906 -9.31 -29.57 -19.30
C PHE A 906 -9.27 -29.05 -20.75
N ASP A 907 -9.16 -27.73 -21.00
CA ASP A 907 -9.27 -27.20 -22.37
C ASP A 907 -7.93 -27.05 -23.14
N VAL A 908 -6.78 -27.29 -22.50
CA VAL A 908 -5.48 -27.43 -23.21
C VAL A 908 -5.44 -28.72 -24.07
N ALA A 909 -6.36 -29.67 -23.85
CA ALA A 909 -6.35 -30.97 -24.50
C ALA A 909 -7.12 -31.07 -25.84
N LYS A 910 -7.77 -30.00 -26.32
CA LYS A 910 -8.59 -30.09 -27.55
C LYS A 910 -7.84 -29.90 -28.87
N ASN A 911 -6.58 -29.47 -28.87
CA ASN A 911 -5.77 -29.45 -30.10
C ASN A 911 -5.10 -30.82 -30.36
N LYS A 912 -5.92 -31.81 -30.74
CA LYS A 912 -5.41 -33.11 -31.21
C LYS A 912 -4.82 -32.99 -32.62
N LYS A 913 -3.51 -32.76 -32.72
CA LYS A 913 -2.68 -33.43 -33.73
C LYS A 913 -1.43 -34.04 -33.10
N LYS A 914 -1.52 -35.37 -32.94
CA LYS A 914 -0.50 -36.43 -32.72
C LYS A 914 0.65 -36.18 -31.73
N ASN A 915 0.67 -37.09 -30.74
CA ASN A 915 1.79 -37.51 -29.88
C ASN A 915 2.10 -36.71 -28.60
N SER A 916 1.16 -36.66 -27.65
CA SER A 916 1.50 -36.42 -26.24
C SER A 916 0.47 -37.06 -25.30
N TYR A 917 0.92 -37.86 -24.33
CA TYR A 917 0.08 -38.41 -23.26
C TYR A 917 0.00 -37.39 -22.10
N PRO A 918 -1.17 -37.21 -21.43
CA PRO A 918 -1.29 -36.32 -20.28
C PRO A 918 -0.64 -36.90 -19.01
N THR A 919 0.00 -36.03 -18.22
CA THR A 919 0.57 -36.34 -16.91
C THR A 919 -0.54 -36.26 -15.85
N ILE A 920 -0.78 -37.35 -15.10
CA ILE A 920 -1.62 -37.38 -13.90
C ILE A 920 -0.71 -37.60 -12.69
N ILE A 921 -0.86 -36.78 -11.64
CA ILE A 921 -0.11 -36.87 -10.38
C ILE A 921 -0.88 -37.75 -9.38
N PHE A 922 -0.23 -38.77 -8.80
CA PHE A 922 -0.72 -39.52 -7.63
C PHE A 922 0.39 -39.71 -6.57
N SER A 923 -0.02 -39.85 -5.30
CA SER A 923 0.78 -40.09 -4.08
C SER A 923 1.23 -41.56 -3.92
N PHE A 924 2.33 -41.83 -3.21
CA PHE A 924 3.04 -43.13 -3.17
C PHE A 924 3.25 -43.76 -1.79
N ASP A 925 3.42 -45.10 -1.80
CA ASP A 925 4.27 -45.83 -0.84
C ASP A 925 4.94 -47.13 -1.40
N LYS A 926 6.25 -47.29 -1.09
CA LYS A 926 7.19 -48.46 -1.06
C LYS A 926 7.53 -49.33 -2.30
N LEU A 927 8.84 -49.43 -2.66
CA LEU A 927 9.52 -50.66 -3.15
C LEU A 927 11.07 -50.55 -3.25
N ASN A 928 11.78 -51.67 -3.04
CA ASN A 928 13.24 -51.82 -2.90
C ASN A 928 13.85 -52.59 -4.10
N LEU A 929 14.95 -52.12 -4.71
CA LEU A 929 15.59 -52.72 -5.90
C LEU A 929 17.09 -52.94 -5.65
N LYS A 930 17.50 -54.15 -5.25
CA LYS A 930 18.93 -54.47 -5.10
C LYS A 930 19.52 -55.53 -6.04
N ASP A 931 18.73 -56.33 -6.77
CA ASP A 931 19.30 -57.54 -7.40
C ASP A 931 18.87 -57.85 -8.85
N LYS A 932 18.84 -56.90 -9.80
CA LYS A 932 18.71 -57.27 -11.24
C LYS A 932 19.55 -56.42 -12.19
N LYS A 933 20.48 -57.08 -12.89
CA LYS A 933 21.23 -56.59 -14.06
C LYS A 933 20.29 -56.51 -15.29
N GLU A 934 19.50 -55.45 -15.44
CA GLU A 934 18.64 -55.21 -16.63
C GLU A 934 18.63 -53.74 -17.06
N LYS A 935 18.38 -53.46 -18.37
CA LYS A 935 18.43 -52.11 -18.98
C LYS A 935 17.27 -51.22 -18.51
N VAL A 936 17.57 -50.30 -17.61
CA VAL A 936 16.67 -49.25 -17.08
C VAL A 936 16.74 -47.99 -17.97
N ILE A 937 15.60 -47.33 -18.19
CA ILE A 937 15.52 -46.04 -18.90
C ILE A 937 15.04 -44.97 -17.92
N PHE A 938 15.77 -43.86 -17.83
CA PHE A 938 15.51 -42.76 -16.90
C PHE A 938 14.75 -41.63 -17.58
N PHE A 939 13.81 -41.02 -16.86
CA PHE A 939 13.10 -39.82 -17.29
C PHE A 939 13.17 -38.71 -16.24
N VAL A 940 13.35 -37.48 -16.71
CA VAL A 940 13.25 -36.23 -15.91
C VAL A 940 12.18 -35.36 -16.57
N ASN A 941 11.12 -35.00 -15.85
CA ASN A 941 9.96 -34.24 -16.36
C ASN A 941 9.40 -34.77 -17.70
N GLY A 942 9.38 -36.10 -17.87
CA GLY A 942 8.86 -36.76 -19.07
C GLY A 942 9.85 -36.90 -20.23
N LEU A 943 11.07 -36.36 -20.13
CA LEU A 943 12.11 -36.48 -21.15
C LEU A 943 13.07 -37.62 -20.84
N LYS A 944 13.37 -38.45 -21.85
CA LYS A 944 14.27 -39.60 -21.73
C LYS A 944 15.72 -39.12 -21.59
N VAL A 945 16.40 -39.50 -20.51
CA VAL A 945 17.82 -39.17 -20.28
C VAL A 945 18.67 -40.41 -20.55
N ASN A 946 19.70 -40.26 -21.38
CA ASN A 946 20.56 -41.37 -21.79
C ASN A 946 21.80 -41.56 -20.89
N ASP A 947 22.18 -40.55 -20.10
CA ASP A 947 23.45 -40.50 -19.35
C ASP A 947 23.19 -40.34 -17.85
N TRP A 948 22.80 -41.46 -17.21
CA TRP A 948 22.21 -41.47 -15.87
C TRP A 948 23.21 -41.20 -14.74
N GLU A 949 24.52 -41.34 -14.98
CA GLU A 949 25.59 -41.15 -13.99
C GLU A 949 25.85 -39.66 -13.67
N ARG A 950 25.29 -38.72 -14.44
CA ARG A 950 25.44 -37.26 -14.26
C ARG A 950 24.19 -36.56 -13.70
N LEU A 951 23.19 -37.33 -13.29
CA LEU A 951 21.95 -36.79 -12.74
C LEU A 951 22.19 -36.27 -11.31
N PRO A 952 21.73 -35.05 -10.94
CA PRO A 952 21.85 -34.53 -9.58
C PRO A 952 21.09 -35.39 -8.55
N LYS A 953 21.28 -35.20 -7.24
CA LYS A 953 20.49 -35.96 -6.25
C LYS A 953 19.02 -35.56 -6.33
N GLY A 954 18.11 -36.50 -6.59
CA GLY A 954 16.71 -36.18 -6.92
C GLY A 954 15.78 -37.39 -7.11
N VAL A 955 14.52 -37.12 -7.44
CA VAL A 955 13.48 -38.12 -7.70
C VAL A 955 13.42 -38.43 -9.20
N TYR A 956 13.50 -39.71 -9.58
CA TYR A 956 13.59 -40.15 -10.96
C TYR A 956 12.53 -41.20 -11.30
N PHE A 957 12.10 -41.23 -12.56
CA PHE A 957 11.10 -42.18 -13.06
C PHE A 957 11.79 -43.29 -13.85
N ILE A 958 11.43 -44.54 -13.56
CA ILE A 958 11.95 -45.74 -14.21
C ILE A 958 10.80 -46.50 -14.88
N TYR A 959 11.02 -46.89 -16.12
CA TYR A 959 10.09 -47.69 -16.92
C TYR A 959 10.69 -49.06 -17.25
N ASP A 960 10.03 -50.13 -16.81
CA ASP A 960 10.36 -51.52 -17.17
C ASP A 960 9.47 -51.98 -18.34
N LYS A 961 10.10 -52.35 -19.46
CA LYS A 961 9.41 -52.73 -20.69
C LYS A 961 8.66 -54.07 -20.64
N LYS A 962 8.99 -55.01 -19.72
CA LYS A 962 8.41 -56.37 -19.76
C LYS A 962 7.16 -56.56 -18.91
N LEU A 963 6.93 -55.76 -17.88
CA LEU A 963 5.82 -56.01 -16.94
C LEU A 963 4.44 -55.52 -17.41
N LYS A 964 4.35 -54.73 -18.50
CA LYS A 964 3.09 -54.11 -19.00
C LYS A 964 2.24 -53.44 -17.89
N LYS A 965 2.82 -53.11 -16.74
CA LYS A 965 2.18 -52.46 -15.59
C LYS A 965 3.09 -51.36 -15.03
N GLY A 966 2.76 -50.12 -15.35
CA GLY A 966 3.08 -48.90 -14.58
C GLY A 966 4.53 -48.39 -14.56
N LEU A 967 4.69 -47.07 -14.72
CA LEU A 967 5.89 -46.31 -14.33
C LEU A 967 6.14 -46.46 -12.83
N LYS A 968 7.40 -46.64 -12.41
CA LYS A 968 7.78 -46.62 -10.99
C LYS A 968 8.71 -45.44 -10.71
N VAL A 969 8.45 -44.74 -9.60
CA VAL A 969 9.24 -43.61 -9.12
C VAL A 969 10.26 -44.09 -8.11
N ILE A 970 11.51 -43.65 -8.25
CA ILE A 970 12.59 -43.98 -7.31
C ILE A 970 13.36 -42.70 -6.97
N LYS A 971 13.55 -42.46 -5.67
CA LYS A 971 14.45 -41.40 -5.18
C LYS A 971 15.84 -42.00 -5.00
N ILE A 972 16.83 -41.53 -5.76
CA ILE A 972 18.22 -41.98 -5.62
C ILE A 972 18.88 -41.04 -4.61
N ARG A 973 19.47 -41.62 -3.54
CA ARG A 973 20.15 -40.89 -2.46
C ARG A 973 21.58 -40.49 -2.82
#